data_AF-A0A933HJX8-F1
#
_entry.id   AF-A0A933HJX8-F1
#
_cell.length_a   1.000
_cell.length_b   1.000
_cell.length_c   1.000
_cell.angle_alpha   90.00
_cell.angle_beta   90.00
_cell.angle_gamma   90.00
#
_symmetry.space_group_name_H-M   'P 1'
#
loop_
_entity.id
_entity.type
_entity.pdbx_description
1 polymer ?
#
loop_
_entity_poly.entity_id
_entity_poly.type
_entity_poly.pdbx_seq_one_letter_code
_entity_poly.pdbx_strand_id
1 'polypeptide(L)'
;MPIHYSQDENNIVTLTFDGAGSVKVINLEFLRELDAHVSRLTLDESLKGVILTSAKDTFVAGADIDMLYGATDAAQVFQVTQAFKATLRKLEMLGKPVVAALNGSALGGGFEIALACQHRIALNKPKAQFGFPEVTLGVLPAGGGITRMVRLFGLQTALPYMIEGTRLNVHEALDAGWIDEIVAMNGITTPDELMEHARAWIHANPRIEQPWDRDGYRIPGGDPRRPQVMSQILPIAPAMLRAKTHRNYPAPEAILSAAVEGAMVNFETATRIESRYFAQLVTSQTAKNMMTAFWYQLNAIKAGKSRPKSEKREAKDEKREARGERREARDEKREARGERREARGERREARDEKREARDEKREARGERQETRKLGVLGAGFMGHGIAYASTMAGIDVVMKDVSQERADAGKQKIAALLDERVARGKVSKEQKGNILARIHATENVIDLAGCDLIIEAVFEDRAVKASVIRETGNVIGASVIFGSNTSTLPITSLAAYSERPENFVGIHFFSPVHKMPLVEIIRGKQTSDAAIAKAFDYVLKIGKTPIVVNDSRGFYTSRVFGMYVGEGMALLAEGQHPRAIESAGIAAGMAVGPLAVSDEVNIALIWHIREQTRKDFAAEGKTLPSDPSDHVVDFMVNKVKRTGKLQGAGFYEYPSDAKKFLWRELQKYFPPSDTELPQTEMVDRLLFVQALETARCFQEGVLTSSADANIGSIFGWSFAPYSGGTLQYINAYGVEKFVARARELANKYGERFRPPELLVEKARKGETL
;
A
#
# COMPACT_ATOMS: atom_id res chain seq x y z
N MET A 1 -3.20 -23.87 14.74
CA MET A 1 -1.75 -23.70 14.52
C MET A 1 -1.10 -24.36 15.71
N PRO A 2 -0.43 -25.52 15.55
CA PRO A 2 0.03 -26.27 16.70
C PRO A 2 1.07 -25.48 17.48
N ILE A 3 0.95 -25.48 18.80
CA ILE A 3 1.96 -25.00 19.73
C ILE A 3 2.65 -26.23 20.34
N HIS A 4 3.94 -26.40 20.07
CA HIS A 4 4.71 -27.48 20.68
C HIS A 4 5.15 -27.07 22.07
N TYR A 5 4.81 -27.91 23.06
CA TYR A 5 5.21 -27.75 24.45
C TYR A 5 6.40 -28.67 24.74
N SER A 6 7.52 -28.10 25.14
CA SER A 6 8.71 -28.86 25.57
C SER A 6 9.23 -28.30 26.89
N GLN A 7 9.54 -29.17 27.85
CA GLN A 7 10.15 -28.81 29.13
C GLN A 7 11.55 -29.40 29.19
N ASP A 8 12.54 -28.58 29.54
CA ASP A 8 13.92 -29.04 29.69
C ASP A 8 14.21 -29.52 31.12
N GLU A 9 15.43 -30.04 31.30
CA GLU A 9 15.93 -30.55 32.59
C GLU A 9 15.98 -29.50 33.71
N ASN A 10 15.96 -28.21 33.35
CA ASN A 10 15.94 -27.09 34.29
C ASN A 10 14.52 -26.60 34.63
N ASN A 11 13.49 -27.35 34.21
CA ASN A 11 12.08 -26.98 34.34
C ASN A 11 11.74 -25.64 33.67
N ILE A 12 12.41 -25.32 32.56
CA ILE A 12 12.03 -24.22 31.67
C ILE A 12 11.18 -24.80 30.54
N VAL A 13 10.01 -24.20 30.31
CA VAL A 13 9.12 -24.61 29.23
C VAL A 13 9.33 -23.74 28.00
N THR A 14 9.55 -24.36 26.85
CA THR A 14 9.51 -23.71 25.54
C THR A 14 8.18 -23.98 24.85
N LEU A 15 7.44 -22.91 24.53
CA LEU A 15 6.29 -22.94 23.63
C LEU A 15 6.75 -22.53 22.23
N THR A 16 6.76 -23.48 21.30
CA THR A 16 7.18 -23.24 19.91
C THR A 16 5.98 -23.17 18.99
N PHE A 17 5.75 -22.01 18.37
CA PHE A 17 4.65 -21.83 17.42
C PHE A 17 4.95 -22.48 16.07
N ASP A 18 4.15 -23.48 15.66
CA ASP A 18 4.38 -24.27 14.45
C ASP A 18 3.13 -24.48 13.56
N GLY A 19 2.42 -23.41 13.22
CA GLY A 19 1.37 -23.40 12.17
C GLY A 19 1.77 -23.96 10.79
N ALA A 20 0.80 -24.48 10.05
CA ALA A 20 0.95 -24.76 8.62
C ALA A 20 1.20 -23.45 7.82
N GLY A 21 2.02 -23.50 6.76
CA GLY A 21 2.30 -22.34 5.89
C GLY A 21 3.60 -21.59 6.21
N SER A 22 3.94 -20.60 5.37
CA SER A 22 5.18 -19.80 5.48
C SER A 22 5.09 -18.62 6.43
N VAL A 23 3.89 -18.26 6.92
CA VAL A 23 3.64 -17.12 7.81
C VAL A 23 2.67 -17.55 8.92
N LYS A 24 2.93 -17.18 10.18
CA LYS A 24 2.06 -17.51 11.32
C LYS A 24 1.03 -16.41 11.56
N VAL A 25 -0.23 -16.82 11.67
CA VAL A 25 -1.36 -15.92 11.97
C VAL A 25 -2.09 -16.37 13.23
N ILE A 26 -2.66 -15.40 13.95
CA ILE A 26 -3.49 -15.62 15.13
C ILE A 26 -4.92 -15.88 14.67
N ASN A 27 -5.34 -17.15 14.74
CA ASN A 27 -6.70 -17.59 14.45
C ASN A 27 -7.35 -18.24 15.70
N LEU A 28 -8.64 -18.57 15.64
CA LEU A 28 -9.38 -19.13 16.79
C LEU A 28 -8.83 -20.46 17.32
N GLU A 29 -8.20 -21.27 16.48
CA GLU A 29 -7.55 -22.51 16.91
C GLU A 29 -6.28 -22.19 17.73
N PHE A 30 -5.42 -21.31 17.22
CA PHE A 30 -4.24 -20.86 17.95
C PHE A 30 -4.59 -20.25 19.31
N LEU A 31 -5.63 -19.40 19.36
CA LEU A 31 -6.07 -18.79 20.62
C LEU A 31 -6.46 -19.84 21.67
N ARG A 32 -7.20 -20.88 21.26
CA ARG A 32 -7.60 -21.98 22.14
C ARG A 32 -6.40 -22.80 22.62
N GLU A 33 -5.48 -23.14 21.72
CA GLU A 33 -4.26 -23.88 22.07
C GLU A 33 -3.37 -23.07 23.02
N LEU A 34 -3.18 -21.78 22.75
CA LEU A 34 -2.39 -20.90 23.62
C LEU A 34 -3.00 -20.84 25.01
N ASP A 35 -4.32 -20.68 25.14
CA ASP A 35 -4.98 -20.67 26.44
C ASP A 35 -4.83 -22.00 27.19
N ALA A 36 -4.93 -23.14 26.49
CA ALA A 36 -4.71 -24.46 27.09
C ALA A 36 -3.28 -24.62 27.63
N HIS A 37 -2.27 -24.21 26.85
CA HIS A 37 -0.87 -24.27 27.30
C HIS A 37 -0.57 -23.29 28.43
N VAL A 38 -1.07 -22.05 28.36
CA VAL A 38 -0.89 -21.07 29.43
C VAL A 38 -1.59 -21.54 30.71
N SER A 39 -2.79 -22.10 30.61
CA SER A 39 -3.49 -22.66 31.78
C SER A 39 -2.73 -23.85 32.38
N ARG A 40 -2.12 -24.71 31.55
CA ARG A 40 -1.21 -25.76 32.05
C ARG A 40 -0.02 -25.19 32.81
N LEU A 41 0.60 -24.13 32.30
CA LEU A 41 1.74 -23.47 32.95
C LEU A 41 1.38 -22.92 34.33
N THR A 42 0.17 -22.37 34.50
CA THR A 42 -0.27 -21.83 35.80
C THR A 42 -0.46 -22.90 36.89
N LEU A 43 -0.57 -24.18 36.50
CA LEU A 43 -0.73 -25.31 37.41
C LEU A 43 0.59 -26.02 37.72
N ASP A 44 1.68 -25.67 37.02
CA ASP A 44 2.98 -26.33 37.19
C ASP A 44 3.84 -25.62 38.24
N GLU A 45 3.83 -26.16 39.46
CA GLU A 45 4.63 -25.63 40.59
C GLU A 45 6.14 -25.78 40.37
N SER A 46 6.57 -26.74 39.54
CA SER A 46 7.99 -27.00 39.25
C SER A 46 8.60 -25.98 38.29
N LEU A 47 7.75 -25.26 37.56
CA LEU A 47 8.12 -24.31 36.51
C LEU A 47 9.11 -23.24 37.02
N LYS A 48 10.19 -23.06 36.27
CA LYS A 48 11.23 -22.04 36.51
C LYS A 48 11.17 -20.86 35.55
N GLY A 49 10.62 -21.05 34.35
CA GLY A 49 10.42 -19.98 33.38
C GLY A 49 9.83 -20.50 32.08
N VAL A 50 9.51 -19.57 31.17
CA VAL A 50 8.88 -19.88 29.89
C VAL A 50 9.60 -19.15 28.76
N ILE A 51 9.83 -19.83 27.64
CA ILE A 51 10.33 -19.23 26.40
C ILE A 51 9.25 -19.38 25.33
N LEU A 52 8.86 -18.26 24.71
CA LEU A 52 8.04 -18.26 23.50
C LEU A 52 8.93 -18.12 22.28
N THR A 53 8.80 -19.02 21.30
CA THR A 53 9.58 -18.97 20.06
C THR A 53 8.76 -19.50 18.88
N SER A 54 9.32 -19.45 17.66
CA SER A 54 8.68 -19.95 16.44
C SER A 54 9.63 -20.82 15.64
N ALA A 55 9.08 -21.89 15.05
CA ALA A 55 9.83 -22.84 14.21
C ALA A 55 9.97 -22.38 12.74
N LYS A 56 9.66 -21.12 12.39
CA LYS A 56 9.70 -20.59 11.01
C LYS A 56 10.64 -19.39 10.89
N ASP A 57 10.59 -18.67 9.77
CA ASP A 57 11.43 -17.48 9.53
C ASP A 57 10.91 -16.22 10.24
N THR A 58 9.61 -16.16 10.55
CA THR A 58 8.95 -15.09 11.30
C THR A 58 8.52 -15.60 12.67
N PHE A 59 8.44 -14.73 13.67
CA PHE A 59 7.85 -15.05 14.96
C PHE A 59 6.33 -15.25 14.80
N VAL A 60 5.58 -14.15 14.68
CA VAL A 60 4.15 -14.14 14.36
C VAL A 60 3.83 -12.86 13.56
N ALA A 61 3.08 -12.97 12.47
CA ALA A 61 2.84 -11.85 11.55
C ALA A 61 1.59 -11.02 11.84
N GLY A 62 0.74 -11.47 12.78
CA GLY A 62 -0.46 -10.77 13.21
C GLY A 62 -1.70 -11.66 13.25
N ALA A 63 -2.87 -11.04 13.30
CA ALA A 63 -4.16 -11.73 13.23
C ALA A 63 -4.42 -12.32 11.83
N ASP A 64 -5.24 -13.37 11.81
CA ASP A 64 -5.80 -13.90 10.58
C ASP A 64 -6.76 -12.88 9.96
N ILE A 65 -6.39 -12.33 8.80
CA ILE A 65 -7.19 -11.28 8.16
C ILE A 65 -8.51 -11.82 7.62
N ASP A 66 -8.61 -13.10 7.27
CA ASP A 66 -9.88 -13.70 6.83
C ASP A 66 -10.88 -13.74 7.98
N MET A 67 -10.40 -14.06 9.18
CA MET A 67 -11.20 -13.98 10.41
C MET A 67 -11.68 -12.55 10.68
N LEU A 68 -10.79 -11.55 10.54
CA LEU A 68 -11.16 -10.14 10.76
C LEU A 68 -12.13 -9.62 9.69
N TYR A 69 -11.90 -9.97 8.43
CA TYR A 69 -12.73 -9.58 7.31
C TYR A 69 -14.13 -10.20 7.39
N GLY A 70 -14.24 -11.45 7.83
CA GLY A 70 -15.53 -12.13 8.04
C GLY A 70 -16.31 -11.67 9.27
N ALA A 71 -15.69 -10.94 10.21
CA ALA A 71 -16.34 -10.54 11.45
C ALA A 71 -17.43 -9.48 11.25
N THR A 72 -18.66 -9.80 11.66
CA THR A 72 -19.84 -8.90 11.57
C THR A 72 -20.51 -8.66 12.92
N ASP A 73 -20.36 -9.58 13.89
CA ASP A 73 -20.90 -9.45 15.23
C ASP A 73 -19.88 -8.82 16.19
N ALA A 74 -20.10 -7.55 16.54
CA ALA A 74 -19.25 -6.82 17.46
C ALA A 74 -19.20 -7.44 18.87
N ALA A 75 -20.28 -8.06 19.35
CA ALA A 75 -20.29 -8.70 20.66
C ALA A 75 -19.40 -9.94 20.66
N GLN A 76 -19.50 -10.79 19.63
CA GLN A 76 -18.62 -11.95 19.48
C GLN A 76 -17.14 -11.52 19.39
N VAL A 77 -16.84 -10.50 18.57
CA VAL A 77 -15.46 -9.99 18.45
C VAL A 77 -14.93 -9.48 19.78
N PHE A 78 -15.74 -8.74 20.53
CA PHE A 78 -15.37 -8.27 21.86
C PHE A 78 -15.02 -9.44 22.78
N GLN A 79 -15.84 -10.50 22.82
CA GLN A 79 -15.60 -11.67 23.68
C GLN A 79 -14.32 -12.42 23.30
N VAL A 80 -14.10 -12.69 22.01
CA VAL A 80 -12.88 -13.36 21.53
C VAL A 80 -11.63 -12.54 21.86
N THR A 81 -11.70 -11.23 21.68
CA THR A 81 -10.59 -10.31 21.97
C THR A 81 -10.29 -10.25 23.47
N GLN A 82 -11.33 -10.24 24.33
CA GLN A 82 -11.16 -10.30 25.79
C GLN A 82 -10.56 -11.63 26.24
N ALA A 83 -11.01 -12.75 25.67
CA ALA A 83 -10.46 -14.07 25.97
C ALA A 83 -8.97 -14.14 25.63
N PHE A 84 -8.57 -13.68 24.44
CA PHE A 84 -7.16 -13.61 24.05
C PHE A 84 -6.33 -12.77 25.04
N LYS A 85 -6.81 -11.59 25.42
CA LYS A 85 -6.12 -10.75 26.40
C LYS A 85 -6.06 -11.36 27.80
N ALA A 86 -7.10 -12.08 28.21
CA ALA A 86 -7.08 -12.82 29.46
C ALA A 86 -5.98 -13.89 29.45
N THR A 87 -5.83 -14.64 28.35
CA THR A 87 -4.71 -15.59 28.17
C THR A 87 -3.35 -14.90 28.27
N LEU A 88 -3.16 -13.77 27.59
CA LEU A 88 -1.89 -13.02 27.68
C LEU A 88 -1.65 -12.46 29.08
N ARG A 89 -2.70 -12.03 29.79
CA ARG A 89 -2.59 -11.55 31.17
C ARG A 89 -2.25 -12.68 32.15
N LYS A 90 -2.78 -13.89 31.96
CA LYS A 90 -2.37 -15.09 32.73
C LYS A 90 -0.87 -15.36 32.55
N LEU A 91 -0.37 -15.30 31.31
CA LEU A 91 1.05 -15.50 31.01
C LEU A 91 1.92 -14.39 31.65
N GLU A 92 1.47 -13.15 31.56
CA GLU A 92 2.16 -11.98 32.11
C GLU A 92 2.23 -11.99 33.65
N MET A 93 1.21 -12.54 34.30
CA MET A 93 1.07 -12.66 35.76
C MET A 93 1.49 -14.04 36.30
N LEU A 94 2.24 -14.83 35.52
CA LEU A 94 2.59 -16.21 35.87
C LEU A 94 3.45 -16.32 37.14
N GLY A 95 4.09 -15.22 37.57
CA GLY A 95 5.03 -15.21 38.70
C GLY A 95 6.37 -15.90 38.41
N LYS A 96 6.59 -16.30 37.15
CA LYS A 96 7.83 -16.87 36.61
C LYS A 96 8.29 -16.02 35.42
N PRO A 97 9.60 -15.91 35.14
CA PRO A 97 10.11 -15.19 33.98
C PRO A 97 9.63 -15.80 32.66
N VAL A 98 9.09 -14.97 31.78
CA VAL A 98 8.69 -15.33 30.41
C VAL A 98 9.50 -14.49 29.41
N VAL A 99 10.18 -15.16 28.48
CA VAL A 99 11.00 -14.55 27.43
C VAL A 99 10.39 -14.78 26.05
N ALA A 100 10.27 -13.72 25.26
CA ALA A 100 9.99 -13.81 23.83
C ALA A 100 11.31 -13.92 23.05
N ALA A 101 11.59 -15.11 22.52
CA ALA A 101 12.72 -15.38 21.64
C ALA A 101 12.31 -15.11 20.18
N LEU A 102 12.59 -13.91 19.69
CA LEU A 102 12.17 -13.38 18.41
C LEU A 102 13.12 -13.80 17.29
N ASN A 103 12.86 -14.98 16.71
CA ASN A 103 13.59 -15.58 15.60
C ASN A 103 13.44 -14.84 14.25
N GLY A 104 12.58 -13.81 14.18
CA GLY A 104 12.30 -13.00 12.99
C GLY A 104 11.24 -11.93 13.27
N SER A 105 10.56 -11.46 12.23
CA SER A 105 9.55 -10.40 12.39
C SER A 105 8.43 -10.78 13.36
N ALA A 106 8.06 -9.84 14.22
CA ALA A 106 6.88 -9.91 15.08
C ALA A 106 6.01 -8.69 14.80
N LEU A 107 4.84 -8.89 14.19
CA LEU A 107 3.96 -7.81 13.73
C LEU A 107 2.56 -7.96 14.31
N GLY A 108 1.95 -6.83 14.63
CA GLY A 108 0.62 -6.72 15.20
C GLY A 108 0.45 -7.60 16.43
N GLY A 109 -0.57 -8.45 16.43
CA GLY A 109 -0.79 -9.45 17.49
C GLY A 109 0.42 -10.32 17.84
N GLY A 110 1.35 -10.55 16.90
CA GLY A 110 2.60 -11.23 17.19
C GLY A 110 3.52 -10.44 18.12
N PHE A 111 3.59 -9.13 17.92
CA PHE A 111 4.31 -8.23 18.82
C PHE A 111 3.55 -8.00 20.14
N GLU A 112 2.21 -8.05 20.12
CA GLU A 112 1.40 -8.02 21.36
C GLU A 112 1.69 -9.21 22.28
N ILE A 113 1.89 -10.41 21.71
CA ILE A 113 2.36 -11.59 22.46
C ILE A 113 3.74 -11.34 23.05
N ALA A 114 4.66 -10.76 22.27
CA ALA A 114 6.02 -10.46 22.73
C ALA A 114 6.04 -9.42 23.87
N LEU A 115 5.16 -8.41 23.82
CA LEU A 115 5.03 -7.41 24.88
C LEU A 115 4.42 -7.97 26.17
N ALA A 116 3.65 -9.06 26.10
CA ALA A 116 3.16 -9.75 27.30
C ALA A 116 4.26 -10.50 28.06
N CYS A 117 5.41 -10.74 27.42
CA CYS A 117 6.59 -11.34 28.06
C CYS A 117 7.38 -10.28 28.85
N GLN A 118 8.11 -10.70 29.88
CA GLN A 118 8.93 -9.77 30.69
C GLN A 118 10.25 -9.41 30.00
N HIS A 119 10.71 -10.22 29.05
CA HIS A 119 11.91 -9.95 28.26
C HIS A 119 11.77 -10.35 26.80
N ARG A 120 12.42 -9.62 25.89
CA ARG A 120 12.38 -9.79 24.44
C ARG A 120 13.79 -9.80 23.89
N ILE A 121 14.20 -10.93 23.33
CA ILE A 121 15.50 -11.15 22.71
C ILE A 121 15.26 -11.39 21.22
N ALA A 122 15.98 -10.68 20.34
CA ALA A 122 15.81 -10.83 18.89
C ALA A 122 17.09 -11.27 18.17
N LEU A 123 16.92 -12.09 17.15
CA LEU A 123 17.98 -12.35 16.17
C LEU A 123 18.20 -11.12 15.29
N ASN A 124 19.46 -10.77 15.04
CA ASN A 124 19.84 -9.71 14.11
C ASN A 124 19.62 -10.12 12.63
N LYS A 125 18.36 -10.31 12.23
CA LYS A 125 18.00 -10.60 10.84
C LYS A 125 17.71 -9.31 10.07
N PRO A 126 18.38 -9.03 8.93
CA PRO A 126 18.23 -7.78 8.19
C PRO A 126 16.80 -7.44 7.74
N LYS A 127 15.93 -8.46 7.59
CA LYS A 127 14.54 -8.30 7.15
C LYS A 127 13.52 -8.37 8.30
N ALA A 128 13.98 -8.58 9.54
CA ALA A 128 13.09 -8.61 10.69
C ALA A 128 12.50 -7.22 10.94
N GLN A 129 11.19 -7.19 11.21
CA GLN A 129 10.45 -5.97 11.51
C GLN A 129 9.56 -6.18 12.72
N PHE A 130 9.40 -5.10 13.51
CA PHE A 130 8.65 -5.09 14.76
C PHE A 130 7.68 -3.90 14.78
N GLY A 131 6.43 -4.13 15.19
CA GLY A 131 5.45 -3.04 15.36
C GLY A 131 4.01 -3.41 15.01
N PHE A 132 3.19 -2.37 14.84
CA PHE A 132 1.72 -2.44 14.82
C PHE A 132 1.11 -1.92 13.51
N PRO A 133 1.09 -2.71 12.43
CA PRO A 133 0.58 -2.25 11.14
C PRO A 133 -0.96 -2.20 11.06
N GLU A 134 -1.70 -2.54 12.12
CA GLU A 134 -3.17 -2.68 12.14
C GLU A 134 -3.93 -1.48 11.59
N VAL A 135 -3.46 -0.26 11.88
CA VAL A 135 -4.09 0.98 11.42
C VAL A 135 -4.14 1.09 9.90
N THR A 136 -3.19 0.45 9.20
CA THR A 136 -3.15 0.40 7.73
C THR A 136 -4.23 -0.50 7.13
N LEU A 137 -4.90 -1.30 7.95
CA LEU A 137 -6.05 -2.13 7.61
C LEU A 137 -7.36 -1.59 8.21
N GLY A 138 -7.33 -0.37 8.77
CA GLY A 138 -8.51 0.26 9.36
C GLY A 138 -8.92 -0.31 10.71
N VAL A 139 -8.02 -1.02 11.40
CA VAL A 139 -8.25 -1.56 12.75
C VAL A 139 -7.16 -1.09 13.72
N LEU A 140 -7.16 -1.60 14.96
CA LEU A 140 -6.20 -1.23 15.99
C LEU A 140 -5.57 -2.46 16.65
N PRO A 141 -4.41 -2.33 17.33
CA PRO A 141 -3.82 -3.42 18.12
C PRO A 141 -4.71 -3.76 19.32
N ALA A 142 -5.24 -4.98 19.35
CA ALA A 142 -6.33 -5.36 20.26
C ALA A 142 -6.01 -6.50 21.24
N GLY A 143 -4.82 -7.12 21.12
CA GLY A 143 -4.23 -8.06 22.07
C GLY A 143 -3.54 -7.38 23.26
N GLY A 144 -3.82 -6.11 23.51
CA GLY A 144 -3.26 -5.33 24.62
C GLY A 144 -2.07 -4.46 24.20
N GLY A 145 -1.79 -4.36 22.90
CA GLY A 145 -0.68 -3.59 22.35
C GLY A 145 -0.75 -2.13 22.73
N ILE A 146 -1.91 -1.48 22.58
CA ILE A 146 -2.10 -0.07 22.98
C ILE A 146 -1.82 0.08 24.47
N THR A 147 -2.43 -0.78 25.28
CA THR A 147 -2.30 -0.71 26.73
C THR A 147 -0.84 -0.87 27.17
N ARG A 148 -0.15 -1.91 26.70
CA ARG A 148 1.26 -2.19 27.07
C ARG A 148 2.22 -1.13 26.57
N MET A 149 2.04 -0.64 25.35
CA MET A 149 2.87 0.44 24.80
C MET A 149 2.75 1.73 25.61
N VAL A 150 1.52 2.11 25.98
CA VAL A 150 1.29 3.28 26.83
C VAL A 150 1.90 3.07 28.23
N ARG A 151 1.85 1.85 28.77
CA ARG A 151 2.48 1.55 30.07
C ARG A 151 4.01 1.57 30.01
N LEU A 152 4.61 1.06 28.93
CA LEU A 152 6.06 1.04 28.79
C LEU A 152 6.66 2.42 28.49
N PHE A 153 6.01 3.21 27.64
CA PHE A 153 6.65 4.38 27.03
C PHE A 153 5.89 5.69 27.24
N GLY A 154 4.67 5.64 27.78
CA GLY A 154 3.80 6.81 27.91
C GLY A 154 3.09 7.20 26.62
N LEU A 155 2.09 8.07 26.74
CA LEU A 155 1.22 8.48 25.63
C LEU A 155 2.00 9.14 24.48
N GLN A 156 2.85 10.11 24.80
CA GLN A 156 3.55 10.93 23.79
C GLN A 156 4.50 10.10 22.91
N THR A 157 5.19 9.14 23.51
CA THR A 157 6.16 8.28 22.81
C THR A 157 5.46 7.15 22.06
N ALA A 158 4.43 6.54 22.66
CA ALA A 158 3.78 5.36 22.08
C ALA A 158 2.84 5.69 20.91
N LEU A 159 2.06 6.78 21.02
CA LEU A 159 0.98 7.09 20.08
C LEU A 159 1.42 7.21 18.61
N PRO A 160 2.51 7.93 18.26
CA PRO A 160 2.91 8.09 16.87
C PRO A 160 3.11 6.75 16.15
N TYR A 161 3.71 5.76 16.82
CA TYR A 161 3.97 4.45 16.23
C TYR A 161 2.68 3.69 15.88
N MET A 162 1.67 3.75 16.76
CA MET A 162 0.41 3.03 16.56
C MET A 162 -0.53 3.76 15.60
N ILE A 163 -0.53 5.10 15.60
CA ILE A 163 -1.34 5.92 14.68
C ILE A 163 -0.80 5.84 13.25
N GLU A 164 0.52 5.79 13.06
CA GLU A 164 1.15 5.76 11.74
C GLU A 164 1.40 4.32 11.25
N GLY A 165 1.29 3.32 12.12
CA GLY A 165 1.56 1.92 11.79
C GLY A 165 3.02 1.64 11.51
N THR A 166 3.91 2.41 12.15
CA THR A 166 5.35 2.38 11.91
C THR A 166 5.95 1.04 12.34
N ARG A 167 6.87 0.54 11.52
CA ARG A 167 7.62 -0.69 11.76
C ARG A 167 9.09 -0.36 11.92
N LEU A 168 9.69 -0.90 12.97
CA LEU A 168 11.11 -0.72 13.27
C LEU A 168 11.90 -1.93 12.82
N ASN A 169 13.11 -1.70 12.30
CA ASN A 169 14.08 -2.78 12.15
C ASN A 169 14.64 -3.19 13.54
N VAL A 170 15.40 -4.27 13.59
CA VAL A 170 15.89 -4.84 14.86
C VAL A 170 16.71 -3.84 15.70
N HIS A 171 17.56 -3.02 15.09
CA HIS A 171 18.36 -2.01 15.80
C HIS A 171 17.51 -0.82 16.24
N GLU A 172 16.65 -0.32 15.36
CA GLU A 172 15.69 0.75 15.72
C GLU A 172 14.78 0.31 16.88
N ALA A 173 14.38 -0.96 16.92
CA ALA A 173 13.55 -1.52 17.98
C ALA A 173 14.31 -1.70 19.31
N LEU A 174 15.60 -2.06 19.28
CA LEU A 174 16.45 -2.07 20.49
C LEU A 174 16.63 -0.64 21.03
N ASP A 175 16.98 0.32 20.16
CA ASP A 175 17.18 1.72 20.55
C ASP A 175 15.90 2.34 21.14
N ALA A 176 14.73 1.93 20.63
CA ALA A 176 13.43 2.35 21.14
C ALA A 176 12.99 1.61 22.43
N GLY A 177 13.75 0.60 22.90
CA GLY A 177 13.40 -0.23 24.06
C GLY A 177 12.26 -1.21 23.82
N TRP A 178 11.91 -1.48 22.56
CA TRP A 178 10.89 -2.46 22.17
C TRP A 178 11.41 -3.89 22.24
N ILE A 179 12.71 -4.04 22.05
CA ILE A 179 13.49 -5.25 22.22
C ILE A 179 14.54 -4.93 23.28
N ASP A 180 14.82 -5.88 24.16
CA ASP A 180 15.74 -5.66 25.28
C ASP A 180 17.16 -6.13 24.94
N GLU A 181 17.29 -7.10 24.03
CA GLU A 181 18.57 -7.67 23.62
C GLU A 181 18.57 -8.10 22.15
N ILE A 182 19.72 -7.89 21.47
CA ILE A 182 19.98 -8.42 20.13
C ILE A 182 21.12 -9.44 20.21
N VAL A 183 20.89 -10.63 19.68
CA VAL A 183 21.94 -11.64 19.48
C VAL A 183 22.58 -11.42 18.10
N ALA A 184 23.88 -11.09 18.09
CA ALA A 184 24.57 -10.55 16.92
C ALA A 184 25.44 -11.57 16.16
N MET A 185 25.34 -11.46 14.83
CA MET A 185 26.10 -12.17 13.79
C MET A 185 27.56 -11.69 13.64
N ASN A 186 28.45 -12.67 13.44
CA ASN A 186 29.66 -12.63 12.60
C ASN A 186 29.68 -13.82 11.60
N GLY A 187 28.51 -14.22 11.09
CA GLY A 187 28.40 -15.16 9.95
C GLY A 187 27.55 -16.40 10.18
N ILE A 188 27.25 -16.78 11.43
CA ILE A 188 26.31 -17.87 11.76
C ILE A 188 25.54 -17.45 13.00
N THR A 189 24.21 -17.55 12.96
CA THR A 189 23.33 -17.48 14.14
C THR A 189 22.41 -18.69 14.03
N THR A 190 22.49 -19.62 14.97
CA THR A 190 21.49 -20.69 15.04
C THR A 190 20.36 -20.26 15.96
N PRO A 191 19.14 -20.77 15.74
CA PRO A 191 18.08 -20.69 16.75
C PRO A 191 18.53 -21.13 18.15
N ASP A 192 19.60 -21.92 18.27
CA ASP A 192 20.11 -22.41 19.55
C ASP A 192 20.70 -21.28 20.41
N GLU A 193 21.50 -20.37 19.86
CA GLU A 193 22.07 -19.23 20.60
C GLU A 193 20.96 -18.33 21.19
N LEU A 194 19.91 -18.09 20.41
CA LEU A 194 18.74 -17.34 20.87
C LEU A 194 18.09 -18.02 22.09
N MET A 195 18.00 -19.35 22.06
CA MET A 195 17.44 -20.13 23.16
C MET A 195 18.38 -20.18 24.38
N GLU A 196 19.70 -20.23 24.18
CA GLU A 196 20.70 -20.15 25.25
C GLU A 196 20.61 -18.83 26.01
N HIS A 197 20.58 -17.70 25.29
CA HIS A 197 20.41 -16.38 25.89
C HIS A 197 19.10 -16.27 26.67
N ALA A 198 17.99 -16.80 26.11
CA ALA A 198 16.71 -16.82 26.79
C ALA A 198 16.75 -17.63 28.10
N ARG A 199 17.37 -18.81 28.10
CA ARG A 199 17.55 -19.63 29.32
C ARG A 199 18.45 -18.93 30.34
N ALA A 200 19.57 -18.37 29.89
CA ALA A 200 20.50 -17.65 30.76
C ALA A 200 19.80 -16.47 31.45
N TRP A 201 18.99 -15.72 30.70
CA TRP A 201 18.21 -14.62 31.26
C TRP A 201 17.17 -15.10 32.29
N ILE A 202 16.45 -16.19 32.00
CA ILE A 202 15.49 -16.80 32.94
C ILE A 202 16.18 -17.19 34.25
N HIS A 203 17.34 -17.84 34.17
CA HIS A 203 18.12 -18.24 35.35
C HIS A 203 18.57 -17.04 36.18
N ALA A 204 18.98 -15.96 35.53
CA ALA A 204 19.40 -14.74 36.21
C ALA A 204 18.24 -13.95 36.84
N ASN A 205 16.99 -14.16 36.38
CA ASN A 205 15.82 -13.38 36.76
C ASN A 205 14.66 -14.25 37.28
N PRO A 206 14.84 -15.01 38.38
CA PRO A 206 13.86 -16.00 38.86
C PRO A 206 12.55 -15.40 39.38
N ARG A 207 12.52 -14.09 39.67
CA ARG A 207 11.32 -13.32 40.04
C ARG A 207 11.32 -12.03 39.26
N ILE A 208 10.29 -11.83 38.46
CA ILE A 208 10.13 -10.63 37.65
C ILE A 208 8.64 -10.33 37.50
N GLU A 209 8.32 -9.04 37.57
CA GLU A 209 6.98 -8.51 37.33
C GLU A 209 7.08 -7.41 36.29
N GLN A 210 6.03 -7.23 35.50
CA GLN A 210 5.97 -6.10 34.58
C GLN A 210 6.02 -4.77 35.35
N PRO A 211 6.59 -3.70 34.77
CA PRO A 211 6.71 -2.42 35.46
C PRO A 211 5.39 -1.88 36.00
N TRP A 212 4.27 -2.10 35.29
CA TRP A 212 2.95 -1.59 35.66
C TRP A 212 2.22 -2.39 36.73
N ASP A 213 2.71 -3.57 37.07
CA ASP A 213 2.15 -4.40 38.14
C ASP A 213 2.85 -4.19 39.49
N ARG A 214 3.98 -3.46 39.48
CA ARG A 214 4.73 -3.12 40.69
C ARG A 214 4.08 -1.97 41.45
N ASP A 215 4.15 -2.04 42.77
CA ASP A 215 3.68 -0.98 43.64
C ASP A 215 4.36 0.36 43.33
N GLY A 216 3.56 1.44 43.35
CA GLY A 216 4.05 2.80 43.10
C GLY A 216 4.31 3.13 41.63
N TYR A 217 4.03 2.21 40.69
CA TYR A 217 4.17 2.48 39.27
C TYR A 217 3.47 3.79 38.81
N ARG A 218 4.13 4.46 37.87
CA ARG A 218 3.64 5.66 37.20
C ARG A 218 3.93 5.54 35.71
N ILE A 219 2.94 5.91 34.89
CA ILE A 219 3.11 5.97 33.43
C ILE A 219 4.24 6.97 33.11
N PRO A 220 5.25 6.58 32.30
CA PRO A 220 6.27 7.51 31.82
C PRO A 220 5.64 8.74 31.15
N GLY A 221 6.13 9.94 31.49
CA GLY A 221 5.53 11.19 31.01
C GLY A 221 4.19 11.59 31.67
N GLY A 222 3.61 10.72 32.51
CA GLY A 222 2.39 11.00 33.28
C GLY A 222 1.09 10.54 32.62
N ASP A 223 0.07 10.33 33.46
CA ASP A 223 -1.29 10.02 33.00
C ASP A 223 -2.09 11.30 32.64
N PRO A 224 -3.26 11.18 31.99
CA PRO A 224 -4.07 12.31 31.55
C PRO A 224 -4.49 13.31 32.64
N ARG A 225 -4.44 12.95 33.93
CA ARG A 225 -4.78 13.83 35.06
C ARG A 225 -3.62 14.74 35.45
N ARG A 226 -2.40 14.48 34.95
CA ARG A 226 -1.25 15.36 35.18
C ARG A 226 -1.45 16.68 34.43
N PRO A 227 -1.22 17.86 35.06
CA PRO A 227 -1.44 19.15 34.42
C PRO A 227 -0.74 19.32 33.07
N GLN A 228 0.48 18.80 32.93
CA GLN A 228 1.26 18.85 31.69
C GLN A 228 0.54 18.11 30.54
N VAL A 229 0.11 16.87 30.78
CA VAL A 229 -0.61 16.06 29.78
C VAL A 229 -1.98 16.67 29.47
N MET A 230 -2.71 17.08 30.51
CA MET A 230 -4.05 17.68 30.40
C MET A 230 -4.06 18.98 29.58
N SER A 231 -3.06 19.85 29.77
CA SER A 231 -3.01 21.16 29.11
C SER A 231 -2.32 21.16 27.75
N GLN A 232 -1.41 20.22 27.48
CA GLN A 232 -0.58 20.24 26.26
C GLN A 232 -0.86 19.10 25.29
N ILE A 233 -1.21 17.90 25.77
CA ILE A 233 -1.37 16.73 24.89
C ILE A 233 -2.85 16.56 24.51
N LEU A 234 -3.76 16.52 25.50
CA LEU A 234 -5.17 16.19 25.27
C LEU A 234 -5.91 17.17 24.35
N PRO A 235 -5.71 18.50 24.41
CA PRO A 235 -6.42 19.42 23.51
C PRO A 235 -5.85 19.39 22.08
N ILE A 236 -4.53 19.15 21.94
CA ILE A 236 -3.81 19.27 20.67
C ILE A 236 -3.87 17.98 19.86
N ALA A 237 -3.71 16.81 20.50
CA ALA A 237 -3.61 15.54 19.78
C ALA A 237 -4.84 15.22 18.89
N PRO A 238 -6.10 15.37 19.36
CA PRO A 238 -7.27 15.18 18.50
C PRO A 238 -7.33 16.21 17.35
N ALA A 239 -6.92 17.46 17.59
CA ALA A 239 -6.92 18.50 16.58
C ALA A 239 -5.88 18.23 15.48
N MET A 240 -4.64 17.87 15.86
CA MET A 240 -3.59 17.47 14.92
C MET A 240 -3.99 16.22 14.14
N LEU A 241 -4.61 15.25 14.82
CA LEU A 241 -5.06 14.03 14.17
C LEU A 241 -6.14 14.32 13.13
N ARG A 242 -7.18 15.09 13.49
CA ARG A 242 -8.24 15.51 12.56
C ARG A 242 -7.71 16.36 11.41
N ALA A 243 -6.67 17.16 11.64
CA ALA A 243 -6.01 17.92 10.59
C ALA A 243 -5.25 17.03 9.58
N LYS A 244 -4.85 15.81 9.97
CA LYS A 244 -4.23 14.81 9.09
C LYS A 244 -5.24 13.87 8.44
N THR A 245 -6.22 13.40 9.20
CA THR A 245 -7.17 12.35 8.76
C THR A 245 -8.44 12.90 8.14
N HIS A 246 -8.76 14.17 8.43
CA HIS A 246 -10.03 14.81 8.05
C HIS A 246 -11.26 13.99 8.46
N ARG A 247 -11.14 13.19 9.53
CA ARG A 247 -12.16 12.25 10.04
C ARG A 247 -12.52 11.09 9.09
N ASN A 248 -11.74 10.87 8.04
CA ASN A 248 -11.97 9.77 7.09
C ASN A 248 -11.45 8.41 7.57
N TYR A 249 -10.58 8.41 8.59
CA TYR A 249 -9.94 7.21 9.14
C TYR A 249 -10.33 7.06 10.61
N PRO A 250 -11.31 6.19 10.93
CA PRO A 250 -11.76 5.99 12.32
C PRO A 250 -10.70 5.34 13.22
N ALA A 251 -9.83 4.49 12.66
CA ALA A 251 -8.86 3.72 13.44
C ALA A 251 -7.85 4.58 14.20
N PRO A 252 -7.19 5.59 13.60
CA PRO A 252 -6.34 6.51 14.35
C PRO A 252 -7.04 7.22 15.52
N GLU A 253 -8.30 7.62 15.35
CA GLU A 253 -9.08 8.29 16.42
C GLU A 253 -9.38 7.31 17.55
N ALA A 254 -9.80 6.09 17.21
CA ALA A 254 -10.03 5.03 18.18
C ALA A 254 -8.74 4.62 18.93
N ILE A 255 -7.58 4.59 18.26
CA ILE A 255 -6.27 4.35 18.89
C ILE A 255 -5.97 5.45 19.92
N LEU A 256 -6.16 6.72 19.53
CA LEU A 256 -5.96 7.85 20.44
C LEU A 256 -6.88 7.77 21.65
N SER A 257 -8.17 7.50 21.44
CA SER A 257 -9.14 7.37 22.53
C SER A 257 -8.82 6.20 23.46
N ALA A 258 -8.57 5.00 22.91
CA ALA A 258 -8.22 3.82 23.70
C ALA A 258 -6.96 4.04 24.54
N ALA A 259 -5.95 4.71 23.98
CA ALA A 259 -4.71 5.03 24.68
C ALA A 259 -4.94 6.01 25.84
N VAL A 260 -5.64 7.12 25.59
CA VAL A 260 -5.90 8.16 26.59
C VAL A 260 -6.81 7.62 27.69
N GLU A 261 -7.95 7.02 27.34
CA GLU A 261 -8.87 6.45 28.33
C GLU A 261 -8.20 5.32 29.13
N GLY A 262 -7.44 4.45 28.47
CA GLY A 262 -6.67 3.38 29.11
C GLY A 262 -5.58 3.89 30.06
N ALA A 263 -5.04 5.08 29.81
CA ALA A 263 -4.09 5.72 30.71
C ALA A 263 -4.72 6.23 32.02
N MET A 264 -6.04 6.41 32.07
CA MET A 264 -6.77 6.92 33.24
C MET A 264 -7.22 5.84 34.24
N VAL A 265 -7.14 4.57 33.85
CA VAL A 265 -7.73 3.43 34.57
C VAL A 265 -6.70 2.33 34.83
N ASN A 266 -7.08 1.33 35.64
CA ASN A 266 -6.25 0.13 35.85
C ASN A 266 -6.07 -0.69 34.56
N PHE A 267 -5.11 -1.61 34.57
CA PHE A 267 -4.71 -2.39 33.38
C PHE A 267 -5.88 -3.24 32.83
N GLU A 268 -6.66 -3.90 33.69
CA GLU A 268 -7.81 -4.71 33.28
C GLU A 268 -8.91 -3.88 32.62
N THR A 269 -9.14 -2.66 33.10
CA THR A 269 -10.12 -1.76 32.51
C THR A 269 -9.61 -1.14 31.21
N ALA A 270 -8.31 -0.80 31.13
CA ALA A 270 -7.69 -0.27 29.93
C ALA A 270 -7.76 -1.27 28.77
N THR A 271 -7.38 -2.52 29.02
CA THR A 271 -7.50 -3.60 28.03
C THR A 271 -8.95 -3.85 27.64
N ARG A 272 -9.92 -3.72 28.54
CA ARG A 272 -11.34 -3.81 28.19
C ARG A 272 -11.82 -2.69 27.26
N ILE A 273 -11.39 -1.45 27.50
CA ILE A 273 -11.68 -0.29 26.63
C ILE A 273 -11.14 -0.53 25.21
N GLU A 274 -9.89 -0.98 25.10
CA GLU A 274 -9.25 -1.32 23.83
C GLU A 274 -10.08 -2.35 23.02
N SER A 275 -10.64 -3.38 23.68
CA SER A 275 -11.52 -4.36 22.99
C SER A 275 -12.81 -3.76 22.45
N ARG A 276 -13.38 -2.75 23.11
CA ARG A 276 -14.61 -2.10 22.64
C ARG A 276 -14.36 -1.34 21.34
N TYR A 277 -13.28 -0.55 21.31
CA TYR A 277 -12.87 0.16 20.11
C TYR A 277 -12.50 -0.79 18.97
N PHE A 278 -11.80 -1.89 19.25
CA PHE A 278 -11.49 -2.89 18.23
C PHE A 278 -12.76 -3.52 17.62
N ALA A 279 -13.70 -3.95 18.45
CA ALA A 279 -14.96 -4.55 17.99
C ALA A 279 -15.77 -3.60 17.11
N GLN A 280 -15.78 -2.30 17.42
CA GLN A 280 -16.38 -1.27 16.58
C GLN A 280 -15.67 -1.13 15.23
N LEU A 281 -14.34 -1.09 15.21
CA LEU A 281 -13.58 -0.86 13.97
C LEU A 281 -13.65 -2.05 13.01
N VAL A 282 -13.41 -3.26 13.50
CA VAL A 282 -13.31 -4.47 12.65
C VAL A 282 -14.62 -4.81 11.94
N THR A 283 -15.75 -4.38 12.51
CA THR A 283 -17.10 -4.52 11.93
C THR A 283 -17.49 -3.32 11.05
N SER A 284 -16.66 -2.29 10.96
CA SER A 284 -16.93 -1.09 10.16
C SER A 284 -16.66 -1.30 8.67
N GLN A 285 -17.41 -0.58 7.82
CA GLN A 285 -17.21 -0.60 6.38
C GLN A 285 -15.81 -0.11 5.97
N THR A 286 -15.26 0.88 6.68
CA THR A 286 -13.90 1.40 6.40
C THR A 286 -12.84 0.31 6.61
N ALA A 287 -12.93 -0.49 7.66
CA ALA A 287 -12.01 -1.61 7.87
C ALA A 287 -12.13 -2.65 6.74
N LYS A 288 -13.36 -3.01 6.32
CA LYS A 288 -13.56 -3.93 5.19
C LYS A 288 -12.94 -3.39 3.90
N ASN A 289 -13.16 -2.11 3.60
CA ASN A 289 -12.61 -1.45 2.43
C ASN A 289 -11.07 -1.46 2.43
N MET A 290 -10.46 -1.11 3.57
CA MET A 290 -9.00 -1.07 3.71
C MET A 290 -8.38 -2.49 3.66
N MET A 291 -9.02 -3.50 4.25
CA MET A 291 -8.59 -4.90 4.11
C MET A 291 -8.70 -5.38 2.66
N THR A 292 -9.80 -5.09 1.97
CA THR A 292 -9.96 -5.41 0.53
C THR A 292 -8.80 -4.87 -0.28
N ALA A 293 -8.50 -3.58 -0.16
CA ALA A 293 -7.42 -2.94 -0.91
C ALA A 293 -6.04 -3.42 -0.45
N PHE A 294 -5.66 -3.10 0.79
CA PHE A 294 -4.27 -3.19 1.25
C PHE A 294 -3.82 -4.61 1.62
N TRP A 295 -4.77 -5.51 1.89
CA TRP A 295 -4.46 -6.92 2.12
C TRP A 295 -4.71 -7.76 0.87
N TYR A 296 -5.97 -7.94 0.46
CA TYR A 296 -6.30 -8.91 -0.59
C TYR A 296 -5.80 -8.48 -1.96
N GLN A 297 -6.19 -7.29 -2.43
CA GLN A 297 -5.88 -6.82 -3.78
C GLN A 297 -4.39 -6.52 -3.94
N LEU A 298 -3.76 -5.85 -2.97
CA LEU A 298 -2.34 -5.57 -3.02
C LEU A 298 -1.47 -6.86 -3.01
N ASN A 299 -1.83 -7.86 -2.20
CA ASN A 299 -1.10 -9.12 -2.19
C ASN A 299 -1.33 -9.91 -3.49
N ALA A 300 -2.54 -9.87 -4.07
CA ALA A 300 -2.81 -10.49 -5.36
C ALA A 300 -1.96 -9.89 -6.49
N ILE A 301 -1.84 -8.56 -6.53
CA ILE A 301 -0.98 -7.86 -7.49
C ILE A 301 0.49 -8.27 -7.29
N LYS A 302 1.00 -8.22 -6.05
CA LYS A 302 2.38 -8.63 -5.74
C LYS A 302 2.67 -10.10 -6.05
N ALA A 303 1.65 -10.96 -5.99
CA ALA A 303 1.73 -12.36 -6.38
C ALA A 303 1.72 -12.56 -7.91
N GLY A 304 1.55 -11.49 -8.69
CA GLY A 304 1.56 -11.54 -10.15
C GLY A 304 0.21 -11.86 -10.77
N LYS A 305 -0.92 -11.55 -10.11
CA LYS A 305 -2.26 -11.86 -10.65
C LYS A 305 -2.49 -11.26 -12.05
N SER A 306 -2.01 -10.04 -12.29
CA SER A 306 -2.15 -9.34 -13.58
C SER A 306 -0.97 -9.58 -14.53
N ARG A 307 0.02 -10.40 -14.13
CA ARG A 307 1.16 -10.77 -14.98
C ARG A 307 0.70 -11.86 -15.97
N PRO A 308 0.93 -11.71 -17.29
CA PRO A 308 0.61 -12.75 -18.25
C PRO A 308 1.29 -14.09 -17.91
N LYS A 309 0.55 -15.18 -18.11
CA LYS A 309 1.06 -16.55 -17.95
C LYS A 309 1.88 -16.93 -19.19
N SER A 310 2.85 -17.82 -19.05
CA SER A 310 3.56 -18.40 -20.20
C SER A 310 2.73 -19.49 -20.88
N GLU A 311 2.83 -19.69 -22.19
CA GLU A 311 2.12 -20.75 -22.95
C GLU A 311 2.25 -22.16 -22.33
N LYS A 312 3.45 -22.52 -21.83
CA LYS A 312 3.69 -23.82 -21.14
C LYS A 312 2.87 -24.01 -19.86
N ARG A 313 2.37 -22.91 -19.28
CA ARG A 313 1.58 -22.88 -18.04
C ARG A 313 0.10 -23.00 -18.35
N GLU A 314 -0.40 -22.34 -19.39
CA GLU A 314 -1.79 -22.48 -19.85
C GLU A 314 -2.12 -23.94 -20.21
N ALA A 315 -1.28 -24.58 -21.02
CA ALA A 315 -1.46 -25.99 -21.39
C ALA A 315 -1.37 -26.99 -20.21
N LYS A 316 -0.81 -26.56 -19.06
CA LYS A 316 -0.75 -27.36 -17.83
C LYS A 316 -1.95 -27.08 -16.92
N ASP A 317 -2.39 -25.83 -16.84
CA ASP A 317 -3.58 -25.41 -16.09
C ASP A 317 -4.84 -26.05 -16.70
N GLU A 318 -5.00 -26.04 -18.03
CA GLU A 318 -6.12 -26.72 -18.72
C GLU A 318 -6.13 -28.24 -18.43
N LYS A 319 -4.95 -28.88 -18.43
CA LYS A 319 -4.83 -30.29 -18.06
C LYS A 319 -5.14 -30.56 -16.59
N ARG A 320 -4.97 -29.56 -15.71
CA ARG A 320 -5.23 -29.65 -14.28
C ARG A 320 -6.71 -29.38 -13.97
N GLU A 321 -7.34 -28.40 -14.60
CA GLU A 321 -8.79 -28.17 -14.54
C GLU A 321 -9.54 -29.41 -15.02
N ALA A 322 -9.16 -29.97 -16.18
CA ALA A 322 -9.72 -31.23 -16.67
C ALA A 322 -9.49 -32.43 -15.71
N ARG A 323 -8.48 -32.36 -14.82
CA ARG A 323 -8.20 -33.37 -13.80
C ARG A 323 -8.95 -33.10 -12.48
N GLY A 324 -9.19 -31.83 -12.16
CA GLY A 324 -10.01 -31.34 -11.05
C GLY A 324 -11.48 -31.68 -11.25
N GLU A 325 -12.03 -31.38 -12.43
CA GLU A 325 -13.40 -31.75 -12.80
C GLU A 325 -13.61 -33.28 -12.75
N ARG A 326 -12.60 -34.05 -13.17
CA ARG A 326 -12.61 -35.52 -13.05
C ARG A 326 -12.51 -36.00 -11.60
N ARG A 327 -11.91 -35.22 -10.70
CA ARG A 327 -11.84 -35.51 -9.25
C ARG A 327 -13.18 -35.18 -8.59
N GLU A 328 -13.75 -34.01 -8.84
CA GLU A 328 -15.07 -33.62 -8.32
C GLU A 328 -16.16 -34.60 -8.76
N ALA A 329 -16.22 -34.96 -10.04
CA ALA A 329 -17.16 -35.97 -10.54
C ALA A 329 -16.95 -37.37 -9.95
N ARG A 330 -15.75 -37.67 -9.41
CA ARG A 330 -15.44 -38.93 -8.73
C ARG A 330 -15.78 -38.88 -7.25
N ASP A 331 -15.64 -37.72 -6.63
CA ASP A 331 -15.95 -37.50 -5.22
C ASP A 331 -17.47 -37.39 -5.01
N GLU A 332 -18.21 -36.73 -5.92
CA GLU A 332 -19.69 -36.78 -5.95
C GLU A 332 -20.22 -38.22 -6.09
N LYS A 333 -19.58 -39.04 -6.94
CA LYS A 333 -19.92 -40.47 -7.07
C LYS A 333 -19.58 -41.29 -5.84
N ARG A 334 -18.62 -40.86 -5.02
CA ARG A 334 -18.22 -41.52 -3.77
C ARG A 334 -19.10 -41.12 -2.60
N GLU A 335 -19.50 -39.85 -2.52
CA GLU A 335 -20.50 -39.38 -1.56
C GLU A 335 -21.85 -40.06 -1.79
N ALA A 336 -22.25 -40.24 -3.06
CA ALA A 336 -23.42 -41.03 -3.42
C ALA A 336 -23.33 -42.52 -3.00
N ARG A 337 -22.13 -43.05 -2.71
CA ARG A 337 -21.88 -44.44 -2.28
C ARG A 337 -21.65 -44.60 -0.76
N GLY A 338 -21.63 -43.52 0.02
CA GLY A 338 -21.53 -43.58 1.48
C GLY A 338 -20.19 -44.10 2.05
N GLU A 339 -19.08 -43.97 1.31
CA GLU A 339 -17.76 -44.40 1.78
C GLU A 339 -17.14 -43.37 2.77
N ARG A 340 -16.90 -43.75 4.04
CA ARG A 340 -16.25 -42.87 5.04
C ARG A 340 -14.72 -42.79 4.84
N ARG A 341 -14.14 -41.59 5.04
CA ARG A 341 -12.70 -41.32 4.95
C ARG A 341 -11.93 -42.00 6.11
N GLU A 342 -10.93 -42.82 5.78
CA GLU A 342 -9.89 -43.21 6.74
C GLU A 342 -8.89 -42.06 6.92
N ALA A 343 -8.44 -41.80 8.15
CA ALA A 343 -7.51 -40.72 8.55
C ALA A 343 -6.18 -40.65 7.76
N ARG A 344 -5.86 -41.69 6.99
CA ARG A 344 -4.69 -41.74 6.08
C ARG A 344 -4.93 -40.99 4.77
N GLY A 345 -6.19 -40.85 4.34
CA GLY A 345 -6.61 -40.08 3.17
C GLY A 345 -6.52 -38.57 3.40
N GLU A 346 -7.03 -38.09 4.54
CA GLU A 346 -7.01 -36.67 4.93
C GLU A 346 -5.58 -36.12 5.04
N ARG A 347 -4.64 -36.91 5.58
CA ARG A 347 -3.22 -36.53 5.64
C ARG A 347 -2.54 -36.49 4.27
N ARG A 348 -3.00 -37.28 3.29
CA ARG A 348 -2.51 -37.22 1.91
C ARG A 348 -3.08 -36.01 1.19
N GLU A 349 -4.38 -35.74 1.35
CA GLU A 349 -5.05 -34.55 0.79
C GLU A 349 -4.41 -33.25 1.29
N ALA A 350 -4.24 -33.08 2.60
CA ALA A 350 -3.60 -31.89 3.15
C ALA A 350 -2.12 -31.72 2.74
N ARG A 351 -1.42 -32.82 2.40
CA ARG A 351 -0.04 -32.79 1.90
C ARG A 351 0.00 -32.46 0.40
N ASP A 352 -0.96 -32.96 -0.36
CA ASP A 352 -1.12 -32.66 -1.77
C ASP A 352 -1.57 -31.20 -1.97
N GLU A 353 -2.51 -30.69 -1.16
CA GLU A 353 -2.90 -29.26 -1.15
C GLU A 353 -1.74 -28.34 -0.79
N LYS A 354 -0.92 -28.69 0.20
CA LYS A 354 0.29 -27.91 0.55
C LYS A 354 1.33 -27.93 -0.56
N ARG A 355 1.46 -29.05 -1.27
CA ARG A 355 2.38 -29.18 -2.41
C ARG A 355 1.85 -28.37 -3.59
N GLU A 356 0.56 -28.46 -3.87
CA GLU A 356 -0.15 -27.69 -4.90
C GLU A 356 -0.07 -26.18 -4.63
N ALA A 357 -0.27 -25.70 -3.40
CA ALA A 357 -0.13 -24.28 -3.05
C ALA A 357 1.34 -23.79 -3.12
N ARG A 358 2.32 -24.66 -2.85
CA ARG A 358 3.76 -24.35 -2.97
C ARG A 358 4.18 -24.32 -4.43
N ASP A 359 3.68 -25.26 -5.22
CA ASP A 359 3.90 -25.34 -6.66
C ASP A 359 3.19 -24.16 -7.35
N GLU A 360 1.97 -23.78 -6.95
CA GLU A 360 1.27 -22.55 -7.38
C GLU A 360 2.07 -21.28 -7.09
N LYS A 361 2.67 -21.14 -5.89
CA LYS A 361 3.55 -19.99 -5.57
C LYS A 361 4.83 -19.97 -6.40
N ARG A 362 5.34 -21.14 -6.80
CA ARG A 362 6.56 -21.29 -7.61
C ARG A 362 6.27 -21.11 -9.10
N GLU A 363 5.10 -21.55 -9.56
CA GLU A 363 4.61 -21.51 -10.94
C GLU A 363 3.96 -20.16 -11.28
N ALA A 364 3.32 -19.49 -10.31
CA ALA A 364 2.91 -18.08 -10.38
C ALA A 364 4.05 -17.15 -10.80
N ARG A 365 5.29 -17.51 -10.45
CA ARG A 365 6.47 -16.69 -10.67
C ARG A 365 7.09 -16.81 -12.06
N GLY A 366 6.78 -17.86 -12.85
CA GLY A 366 7.44 -18.11 -14.15
C GLY A 366 8.98 -18.10 -14.07
N GLU A 367 9.67 -18.24 -15.21
CA GLU A 367 11.05 -17.75 -15.29
C GLU A 367 10.98 -16.22 -15.32
N ARG A 368 11.38 -15.57 -14.21
CA ARG A 368 11.43 -14.12 -14.12
C ARG A 368 12.41 -13.57 -15.13
N GLN A 369 11.99 -12.60 -15.92
CA GLN A 369 12.87 -11.93 -16.86
C GLN A 369 13.61 -10.81 -16.16
N GLU A 370 14.80 -11.11 -15.64
CA GLU A 370 15.56 -10.14 -14.88
C GLU A 370 16.06 -8.98 -15.76
N THR A 371 15.86 -7.73 -15.32
CA THR A 371 16.54 -6.55 -15.88
C THR A 371 17.87 -6.32 -15.19
N ARG A 372 18.96 -6.33 -15.95
CA ARG A 372 20.33 -6.11 -15.45
C ARG A 372 20.86 -4.75 -15.86
N LYS A 373 20.63 -4.34 -17.11
CA LYS A 373 21.05 -3.03 -17.64
C LYS A 373 19.88 -2.31 -18.30
N LEU A 374 19.54 -1.14 -17.79
CA LEU A 374 18.44 -0.29 -18.22
C LEU A 374 18.96 0.92 -19.01
N GLY A 375 18.35 1.21 -20.16
CA GLY A 375 18.49 2.50 -20.84
C GLY A 375 17.35 3.44 -20.46
N VAL A 376 17.64 4.66 -20.04
CA VAL A 376 16.64 5.72 -19.76
C VAL A 376 16.85 6.87 -20.73
N LEU A 377 15.85 7.20 -21.53
CA LEU A 377 15.92 8.28 -22.52
C LEU A 377 15.24 9.53 -21.96
N GLY A 378 16.02 10.59 -21.80
CA GLY A 378 15.66 11.80 -21.06
C GLY A 378 16.19 11.75 -19.63
N ALA A 379 16.95 12.77 -19.22
CA ALA A 379 17.50 12.98 -17.88
C ALA A 379 16.74 14.07 -17.11
N GLY A 380 15.58 14.49 -17.65
CA GLY A 380 14.70 15.50 -17.09
C GLY A 380 13.96 15.06 -15.81
N PHE A 381 12.80 15.65 -15.58
CA PHE A 381 12.05 15.50 -14.33
C PHE A 381 11.65 14.04 -13.99
N MET A 382 11.27 13.24 -14.99
CA MET A 382 10.92 11.83 -14.77
C MET A 382 12.13 10.91 -14.86
N GLY A 383 12.99 11.12 -15.86
CA GLY A 383 14.12 10.24 -16.16
C GLY A 383 15.11 10.02 -15.01
N HIS A 384 15.54 11.10 -14.34
CA HIS A 384 16.45 10.96 -13.19
C HIS A 384 15.81 10.16 -12.03
N GLY A 385 14.49 10.29 -11.86
CA GLY A 385 13.74 9.56 -10.83
C GLY A 385 13.61 8.07 -11.16
N ILE A 386 13.43 7.73 -12.45
CA ILE A 386 13.45 6.34 -12.93
C ILE A 386 14.85 5.75 -12.71
N ALA A 387 15.90 6.43 -13.16
CA ALA A 387 17.29 6.00 -12.97
C ALA A 387 17.65 5.82 -11.48
N TYR A 388 17.21 6.73 -10.60
CA TYR A 388 17.36 6.57 -9.16
C TYR A 388 16.67 5.30 -8.64
N ALA A 389 15.41 5.05 -9.02
CA ALA A 389 14.68 3.88 -8.53
C ALA A 389 15.33 2.57 -9.00
N SER A 390 15.84 2.53 -10.23
CA SER A 390 16.49 1.34 -10.80
C SER A 390 17.86 1.06 -10.18
N THR A 391 18.69 2.09 -9.97
CA THR A 391 20.01 1.93 -9.36
C THR A 391 19.93 1.55 -7.88
N MET A 392 18.92 2.03 -7.16
CA MET A 392 18.61 1.57 -5.79
C MET A 392 18.28 0.07 -5.72
N ALA A 393 17.81 -0.52 -6.81
CA ALA A 393 17.55 -1.96 -6.95
C ALA A 393 18.75 -2.75 -7.53
N GLY A 394 19.92 -2.10 -7.65
CA GLY A 394 21.14 -2.72 -8.16
C GLY A 394 21.18 -2.91 -9.67
N ILE A 395 20.37 -2.18 -10.44
CA ILE A 395 20.34 -2.21 -11.91
C ILE A 395 21.34 -1.19 -12.44
N ASP A 396 22.14 -1.56 -13.44
CA ASP A 396 23.04 -0.62 -14.13
C ASP A 396 22.23 0.24 -15.11
N VAL A 397 22.49 1.54 -15.16
CA VAL A 397 21.68 2.50 -15.92
C VAL A 397 22.54 3.28 -16.91
N VAL A 398 22.12 3.29 -18.17
CA VAL A 398 22.57 4.27 -19.17
C VAL A 398 21.49 5.34 -19.27
N MET A 399 21.79 6.57 -18.87
CA MET A 399 20.86 7.69 -18.91
C MET A 399 21.27 8.65 -20.01
N LYS A 400 20.51 8.66 -21.11
CA LYS A 400 20.80 9.43 -22.31
C LYS A 400 19.95 10.70 -22.38
N ASP A 401 20.54 11.84 -22.66
CA ASP A 401 19.80 13.07 -23.02
C ASP A 401 20.33 13.65 -24.36
N VAL A 402 19.82 14.80 -24.79
CA VAL A 402 20.25 15.45 -26.05
C VAL A 402 21.61 16.12 -25.97
N SER A 403 22.15 16.30 -24.76
CA SER A 403 23.50 16.81 -24.53
C SER A 403 24.09 16.24 -23.23
N GLN A 404 25.42 16.15 -23.17
CA GLN A 404 26.14 15.64 -22.01
C GLN A 404 25.81 16.46 -20.75
N GLU A 405 25.71 17.78 -20.89
CA GLU A 405 25.33 18.70 -19.81
C GLU A 405 23.98 18.32 -19.18
N ARG A 406 22.96 18.00 -20.00
CA ARG A 406 21.64 17.62 -19.49
C ARG A 406 21.66 16.25 -18.82
N ALA A 407 22.40 15.30 -19.39
CA ALA A 407 22.58 13.97 -18.80
C ALA A 407 23.27 14.07 -17.41
N ASP A 408 24.34 14.87 -17.31
CA ASP A 408 25.07 15.12 -16.07
C ASP A 408 24.20 15.85 -15.04
N ALA A 409 23.41 16.84 -15.45
CA ALA A 409 22.46 17.53 -14.58
C ALA A 409 21.43 16.56 -13.98
N GLY A 410 20.95 15.59 -14.74
CA GLY A 410 20.11 14.52 -14.22
C GLY A 410 20.82 13.68 -13.15
N LYS A 411 22.08 13.30 -13.40
CA LYS A 411 22.90 12.52 -12.44
C LYS A 411 23.19 13.31 -11.16
N GLN A 412 23.40 14.62 -11.26
CA GLN A 412 23.58 15.51 -10.10
C GLN A 412 22.32 15.58 -9.23
N LYS A 413 21.12 15.62 -9.82
CA LYS A 413 19.86 15.55 -9.05
C LYS A 413 19.74 14.27 -8.23
N ILE A 414 20.16 13.14 -8.80
CA ILE A 414 20.22 11.84 -8.09
C ILE A 414 21.21 11.91 -6.93
N ALA A 415 22.38 12.52 -7.12
CA ALA A 415 23.36 12.70 -6.07
C ALA A 415 22.82 13.52 -4.89
N ALA A 416 22.08 14.62 -5.17
CA ALA A 416 21.45 15.44 -4.15
C ALA A 416 20.37 14.68 -3.35
N LEU A 417 19.55 13.86 -4.01
CA LEU A 417 18.58 12.99 -3.33
C LEU A 417 19.28 11.99 -2.39
N LEU A 418 20.42 11.45 -2.81
CA LEU A 418 21.21 10.53 -1.98
C LEU A 418 21.88 11.26 -0.81
N ASP A 419 22.32 12.51 -0.98
CA ASP A 419 22.86 13.32 0.11
C ASP A 419 21.85 13.52 1.24
N GLU A 420 20.59 13.79 0.93
CA GLU A 420 19.53 13.86 1.95
C GLU A 420 19.37 12.54 2.71
N ARG A 421 19.50 11.40 2.03
CA ARG A 421 19.38 10.07 2.67
C ARG A 421 20.60 9.73 3.52
N VAL A 422 21.79 10.14 3.10
CA VAL A 422 23.02 10.02 3.89
C VAL A 422 22.91 10.86 5.15
N ALA A 423 22.45 12.12 5.05
CA ALA A 423 22.23 12.99 6.19
C ALA A 423 21.23 12.41 7.21
N ARG A 424 20.26 11.61 6.75
CA ARG A 424 19.27 10.90 7.58
C ARG A 424 19.72 9.49 8.01
N GLY A 425 20.97 9.10 7.73
CA GLY A 425 21.51 7.78 8.08
C GLY A 425 20.85 6.59 7.36
N LYS A 426 20.07 6.84 6.30
CA LYS A 426 19.33 5.79 5.56
C LYS A 426 20.16 5.15 4.44
N VAL A 427 21.29 5.76 4.05
CA VAL A 427 22.25 5.28 3.05
C VAL A 427 23.65 5.66 3.51
N SER A 428 24.65 4.78 3.40
CA SER A 428 26.04 5.11 3.72
C SER A 428 26.73 5.89 2.59
N LYS A 429 27.83 6.60 2.88
CA LYS A 429 28.61 7.30 1.85
C LYS A 429 29.13 6.35 0.77
N GLU A 430 29.55 5.14 1.17
CA GLU A 430 29.98 4.08 0.26
C GLU A 430 28.84 3.60 -0.64
N GLN A 431 27.66 3.34 -0.06
CA GLN A 431 26.47 2.97 -0.83
C GLN A 431 26.09 4.05 -1.85
N LYS A 432 26.14 5.33 -1.47
CA LYS A 432 25.95 6.46 -2.40
C LYS A 432 26.94 6.38 -3.57
N GLY A 433 28.23 6.18 -3.30
CA GLY A 433 29.26 6.04 -4.33
C GLY A 433 28.96 4.91 -5.30
N ASN A 434 28.61 3.73 -4.77
CA ASN A 434 28.26 2.55 -5.56
C ASN A 434 27.01 2.78 -6.43
N ILE A 435 25.98 3.47 -5.90
CA ILE A 435 24.76 3.80 -6.66
C ILE A 435 25.08 4.74 -7.83
N LEU A 436 25.87 5.79 -7.60
CA LEU A 436 26.23 6.76 -8.64
C LEU A 436 27.17 6.17 -9.70
N ALA A 437 28.02 5.20 -9.32
CA ALA A 437 28.91 4.50 -10.25
C ALA A 437 28.14 3.62 -11.26
N ARG A 438 26.93 3.15 -10.92
CA ARG A 438 26.06 2.40 -11.84
C ARG A 438 25.43 3.25 -12.94
N ILE A 439 25.54 4.57 -12.87
CA ILE A 439 24.89 5.50 -13.80
C ILE A 439 25.92 6.00 -14.82
N HIS A 440 25.79 5.54 -16.05
CA HIS A 440 26.47 6.10 -17.21
C HIS A 440 25.58 7.20 -17.82
N ALA A 441 25.90 8.46 -17.57
CA ALA A 441 25.22 9.62 -18.16
C ALA A 441 25.89 9.98 -19.48
N THR A 442 25.14 10.08 -20.57
CA THR A 442 25.69 10.24 -21.93
C THR A 442 24.76 11.03 -22.85
N GLU A 443 25.30 11.60 -23.91
CA GLU A 443 24.52 12.11 -25.06
C GLU A 443 24.47 11.12 -26.23
N ASN A 444 25.31 10.09 -26.21
CA ASN A 444 25.49 9.18 -27.33
C ASN A 444 24.47 8.04 -27.29
N VAL A 445 23.65 7.92 -28.33
CA VAL A 445 22.65 6.83 -28.44
C VAL A 445 23.29 5.44 -28.53
N ILE A 446 24.52 5.34 -29.05
CA ILE A 446 25.26 4.07 -29.21
C ILE A 446 25.52 3.39 -27.86
N ASP A 447 25.61 4.16 -26.77
CA ASP A 447 25.87 3.63 -25.42
C ASP A 447 24.70 2.80 -24.85
N LEU A 448 23.53 2.86 -25.50
CA LEU A 448 22.38 2.01 -25.20
C LEU A 448 22.59 0.56 -25.65
N ALA A 449 23.64 0.28 -26.43
CA ALA A 449 24.01 -1.08 -26.78
C ALA A 449 24.22 -1.94 -25.52
N GLY A 450 23.63 -3.14 -25.54
CA GLY A 450 23.66 -4.10 -24.42
C GLY A 450 22.69 -3.80 -23.28
N CYS A 451 21.89 -2.73 -23.33
CA CYS A 451 20.73 -2.59 -22.45
C CYS A 451 19.68 -3.68 -22.78
N ASP A 452 19.06 -4.26 -21.76
CA ASP A 452 18.05 -5.32 -21.90
C ASP A 452 16.60 -4.82 -21.70
N LEU A 453 16.45 -3.56 -21.29
CA LEU A 453 15.20 -2.80 -21.22
C LEU A 453 15.51 -1.32 -21.53
N ILE A 454 14.64 -0.67 -22.29
CA ILE A 454 14.65 0.78 -22.52
C ILE A 454 13.41 1.40 -21.90
N ILE A 455 13.53 2.58 -21.28
CA ILE A 455 12.41 3.40 -20.82
C ILE A 455 12.59 4.82 -21.35
N GLU A 456 11.70 5.21 -22.24
CA GLU A 456 11.63 6.55 -22.82
C GLU A 456 10.83 7.49 -21.92
N ALA A 457 11.42 8.60 -21.50
CA ALA A 457 10.83 9.62 -20.63
C ALA A 457 11.13 11.05 -21.15
N VAL A 458 11.01 11.25 -22.46
CA VAL A 458 11.11 12.54 -23.15
C VAL A 458 9.76 13.26 -23.19
N PHE A 459 9.75 14.47 -23.77
CA PHE A 459 8.59 15.35 -23.77
C PHE A 459 7.34 14.71 -24.42
N GLU A 460 6.15 15.09 -23.97
CA GLU A 460 4.86 14.55 -24.41
C GLU A 460 4.44 15.12 -25.78
N ASP A 461 5.29 14.91 -26.78
CA ASP A 461 5.09 15.28 -28.19
C ASP A 461 5.31 14.05 -29.09
N ARG A 462 4.36 13.83 -30.01
CA ARG A 462 4.35 12.65 -30.88
C ARG A 462 5.57 12.59 -31.81
N ALA A 463 5.97 13.72 -32.38
CA ALA A 463 7.09 13.77 -33.33
C ALA A 463 8.42 13.54 -32.61
N VAL A 464 8.59 14.15 -31.43
CA VAL A 464 9.78 13.94 -30.58
C VAL A 464 9.90 12.46 -30.19
N LYS A 465 8.84 11.85 -29.66
CA LYS A 465 8.85 10.42 -29.30
C LYS A 465 9.11 9.53 -30.51
N ALA A 466 8.48 9.78 -31.65
CA ALA A 466 8.72 9.02 -32.88
C ALA A 466 10.18 9.06 -33.33
N SER A 467 10.84 10.23 -33.22
CA SER A 467 12.27 10.37 -33.54
C SER A 467 13.12 9.51 -32.61
N VAL A 468 12.88 9.60 -31.31
CA VAL A 468 13.63 8.86 -30.28
C VAL A 468 13.46 7.35 -30.41
N ILE A 469 12.24 6.88 -30.72
CA ILE A 469 11.95 5.46 -30.93
C ILE A 469 12.78 4.89 -32.09
N ARG A 470 12.82 5.59 -33.24
CA ARG A 470 13.58 5.15 -34.42
C ARG A 470 15.09 5.18 -34.17
N GLU A 471 15.60 6.27 -33.61
CA GLU A 471 17.04 6.43 -33.31
C GLU A 471 17.53 5.31 -32.40
N THR A 472 16.75 4.98 -31.36
CA THR A 472 17.08 3.92 -30.41
C THR A 472 16.98 2.53 -31.02
N GLY A 473 15.94 2.29 -31.85
CA GLY A 473 15.71 1.00 -32.53
C GLY A 473 16.90 0.52 -33.36
N ASN A 474 17.67 1.44 -33.94
CA ASN A 474 18.87 1.16 -34.73
C ASN A 474 20.06 0.64 -33.90
N VAL A 475 20.05 0.83 -32.58
CA VAL A 475 21.17 0.47 -31.69
C VAL A 475 20.85 -0.75 -30.84
N ILE A 476 19.60 -0.89 -30.40
CA ILE A 476 19.20 -1.93 -29.43
C ILE A 476 18.98 -3.30 -30.09
N GLY A 477 19.31 -4.36 -29.35
CA GLY A 477 19.17 -5.75 -29.81
C GLY A 477 17.73 -6.17 -30.09
N ALA A 478 17.55 -7.16 -30.98
CA ALA A 478 16.25 -7.65 -31.46
C ALA A 478 15.24 -7.98 -30.37
N SER A 479 15.71 -8.54 -29.25
CA SER A 479 14.87 -8.99 -28.14
C SER A 479 14.65 -7.95 -27.05
N VAL A 480 15.16 -6.72 -27.21
CA VAL A 480 15.07 -5.68 -26.16
C VAL A 480 13.66 -5.11 -26.10
N ILE A 481 13.11 -5.01 -24.88
CA ILE A 481 11.82 -4.37 -24.63
C ILE A 481 11.98 -2.86 -24.59
N PHE A 482 11.12 -2.14 -25.29
CA PHE A 482 11.05 -0.69 -25.30
C PHE A 482 9.80 -0.21 -24.56
N GLY A 483 10.01 0.41 -23.40
CA GLY A 483 8.99 1.04 -22.59
C GLY A 483 8.85 2.53 -22.91
N SER A 484 7.63 3.05 -23.07
CA SER A 484 7.37 4.50 -23.09
C SER A 484 6.68 4.95 -21.80
N ASN A 485 7.25 5.95 -21.13
CA ASN A 485 6.66 6.69 -20.02
C ASN A 485 5.86 7.88 -20.57
N THR A 486 4.90 7.61 -21.45
CA THR A 486 3.90 8.59 -21.86
C THR A 486 2.70 8.53 -20.91
N SER A 487 2.01 9.64 -20.73
CA SER A 487 0.84 9.72 -19.83
C SER A 487 -0.48 9.68 -20.60
N THR A 488 -0.47 10.01 -21.90
CA THR A 488 -1.71 10.21 -22.66
C THR A 488 -1.70 9.67 -24.09
N LEU A 489 -0.54 9.58 -24.74
CA LEU A 489 -0.46 9.12 -26.12
C LEU A 489 -0.64 7.60 -26.19
N PRO A 490 -1.59 7.07 -26.99
CA PRO A 490 -1.83 5.63 -27.05
C PRO A 490 -0.56 4.85 -27.46
N ILE A 491 -0.25 3.78 -26.72
CA ILE A 491 0.94 2.95 -26.94
C ILE A 491 0.92 2.32 -28.33
N THR A 492 -0.25 1.88 -28.80
CA THR A 492 -0.44 1.34 -30.14
C THR A 492 0.00 2.34 -31.21
N SER A 493 -0.27 3.63 -30.99
CA SER A 493 0.12 4.68 -31.95
C SER A 493 1.62 4.97 -31.95
N LEU A 494 2.28 4.83 -30.80
CA LEU A 494 3.74 5.01 -30.69
C LEU A 494 4.50 3.78 -31.20
N ALA A 495 3.97 2.58 -30.95
CA ALA A 495 4.54 1.32 -31.40
C ALA A 495 4.66 1.24 -32.93
N ALA A 496 3.82 1.97 -33.68
CA ALA A 496 3.91 2.07 -35.14
C ALA A 496 5.22 2.71 -35.66
N TYR A 497 5.98 3.39 -34.79
CA TYR A 497 7.31 3.92 -35.12
C TYR A 497 8.45 2.96 -34.77
N SER A 498 8.15 1.83 -34.12
CA SER A 498 9.10 0.76 -33.80
C SER A 498 9.05 -0.30 -34.89
N GLU A 499 10.22 -0.83 -35.28
CA GLU A 499 10.30 -2.01 -36.15
C GLU A 499 9.88 -3.31 -35.43
N ARG A 500 9.73 -3.26 -34.11
CA ARG A 500 9.43 -4.40 -33.22
C ARG A 500 8.27 -4.04 -32.29
N PRO A 501 7.06 -3.77 -32.82
CA PRO A 501 5.92 -3.33 -32.03
C PRO A 501 5.50 -4.34 -30.95
N GLU A 502 5.83 -5.62 -31.11
CA GLU A 502 5.62 -6.69 -30.13
C GLU A 502 6.46 -6.54 -28.86
N ASN A 503 7.58 -5.83 -28.94
CA ASN A 503 8.47 -5.51 -27.82
C ASN A 503 8.21 -4.11 -27.25
N PHE A 504 7.20 -3.39 -27.78
CA PHE A 504 6.86 -2.04 -27.35
C PHE A 504 5.75 -2.05 -26.31
N VAL A 505 5.95 -1.40 -25.18
CA VAL A 505 5.04 -1.42 -24.02
C VAL A 505 4.96 -0.03 -23.36
N GLY A 506 3.86 0.31 -22.71
CA GLY A 506 3.82 1.48 -21.83
C GLY A 506 4.35 1.13 -20.44
N ILE A 507 5.23 1.95 -19.89
CA ILE A 507 5.74 1.84 -18.51
C ILE A 507 5.63 3.22 -17.87
N HIS A 508 4.42 3.54 -17.41
CA HIS A 508 4.04 4.87 -16.96
C HIS A 508 4.27 5.02 -15.44
N PHE A 509 5.22 5.89 -15.10
CA PHE A 509 5.58 6.29 -13.74
C PHE A 509 4.87 7.58 -13.32
N PHE A 510 4.74 7.76 -12.01
CA PHE A 510 4.10 8.93 -11.41
C PHE A 510 5.14 9.80 -10.69
N SER A 511 4.97 11.11 -10.78
CA SER A 511 5.87 12.06 -10.11
C SER A 511 5.46 12.34 -8.67
N PRO A 512 6.42 12.47 -7.72
CA PRO A 512 7.85 12.21 -7.87
C PRO A 512 8.16 10.71 -7.87
N VAL A 513 8.92 10.22 -8.87
CA VAL A 513 9.14 8.77 -9.09
C VAL A 513 9.73 8.07 -7.88
N HIS A 514 10.60 8.71 -7.10
CA HIS A 514 11.21 8.10 -5.92
C HIS A 514 10.27 7.96 -4.70
N LYS A 515 9.08 8.58 -4.74
CA LYS A 515 8.05 8.50 -3.68
C LYS A 515 6.83 7.72 -4.12
N MET A 516 6.42 7.85 -5.37
CA MET A 516 5.18 7.23 -5.86
C MET A 516 5.34 5.71 -6.00
N PRO A 517 4.44 4.91 -5.40
CA PRO A 517 4.61 3.45 -5.35
C PRO A 517 4.06 2.72 -6.59
N LEU A 518 3.28 3.38 -7.45
CA LEU A 518 2.65 2.77 -8.62
C LEU A 518 3.53 2.86 -9.88
N VAL A 519 3.40 1.86 -10.77
CA VAL A 519 3.70 1.97 -12.20
C VAL A 519 2.55 1.36 -12.98
N GLU A 520 2.01 2.09 -13.94
CA GLU A 520 0.97 1.61 -14.85
C GLU A 520 1.64 1.00 -16.09
N ILE A 521 1.40 -0.28 -16.34
CA ILE A 521 1.91 -1.00 -17.50
C ILE A 521 0.81 -1.07 -18.54
N ILE A 522 1.07 -0.58 -19.74
CA ILE A 522 0.05 -0.45 -20.79
C ILE A 522 0.32 -1.41 -21.94
N ARG A 523 -0.66 -2.25 -22.24
CA ARG A 523 -0.66 -3.19 -23.37
C ARG A 523 -1.22 -2.52 -24.62
N GLY A 524 -0.33 -2.17 -25.56
CA GLY A 524 -0.72 -1.83 -26.93
C GLY A 524 -1.25 -3.04 -27.69
N LYS A 525 -1.92 -2.82 -28.82
CA LYS A 525 -2.56 -3.91 -29.60
C LYS A 525 -1.60 -5.02 -30.04
N GLN A 526 -0.35 -4.67 -30.32
CA GLN A 526 0.69 -5.61 -30.75
C GLN A 526 1.61 -6.05 -29.61
N THR A 527 1.55 -5.41 -28.44
CA THR A 527 2.44 -5.69 -27.32
C THR A 527 2.32 -7.15 -26.88
N SER A 528 3.44 -7.87 -26.87
CA SER A 528 3.48 -9.28 -26.48
C SER A 528 3.32 -9.47 -24.98
N ASP A 529 2.87 -10.67 -24.58
CA ASP A 529 2.85 -11.08 -23.18
C ASP A 529 4.26 -11.10 -22.56
N ALA A 530 5.29 -11.38 -23.35
CA ALA A 530 6.69 -11.34 -22.92
C ALA A 530 7.11 -9.91 -22.52
N ALA A 531 6.73 -8.90 -23.31
CA ALA A 531 7.00 -7.49 -23.01
C ALA A 531 6.30 -7.05 -21.72
N ILE A 532 5.02 -7.41 -21.54
CA ILE A 532 4.28 -7.13 -20.30
C ILE A 532 4.92 -7.84 -19.11
N ALA A 533 5.30 -9.11 -19.25
CA ALA A 533 5.95 -9.89 -18.19
C ALA A 533 7.30 -9.29 -17.77
N LYS A 534 8.14 -8.86 -18.73
CA LYS A 534 9.41 -8.15 -18.47
C LYS A 534 9.17 -6.84 -17.72
N ALA A 535 8.22 -6.02 -18.17
CA ALA A 535 7.87 -4.77 -17.51
C ALA A 535 7.36 -5.01 -16.08
N PHE A 536 6.51 -6.02 -15.89
CA PHE A 536 5.96 -6.39 -14.58
C PHE A 536 7.06 -6.83 -13.61
N ASP A 537 7.95 -7.72 -14.05
CA ASP A 537 9.07 -8.21 -13.25
C ASP A 537 10.05 -7.08 -12.88
N TYR A 538 10.29 -6.16 -13.81
CA TYR A 538 11.09 -4.96 -13.58
C TYR A 538 10.47 -4.04 -12.52
N VAL A 539 9.17 -3.74 -12.61
CA VAL A 539 8.46 -2.88 -11.65
C VAL A 539 8.52 -3.48 -10.24
N LEU A 540 8.32 -4.79 -10.10
CA LEU A 540 8.48 -5.48 -8.82
C LEU A 540 9.94 -5.43 -8.32
N LYS A 541 10.93 -5.57 -9.20
CA LYS A 541 12.36 -5.52 -8.83
C LYS A 541 12.74 -4.17 -8.23
N ILE A 542 12.19 -3.06 -8.76
CA ILE A 542 12.42 -1.71 -8.23
C ILE A 542 11.55 -1.36 -7.02
N GLY A 543 10.84 -2.34 -6.44
CA GLY A 543 10.04 -2.15 -5.22
C GLY A 543 8.76 -1.36 -5.43
N LYS A 544 8.26 -1.27 -6.67
CA LYS A 544 7.00 -0.61 -7.02
C LYS A 544 5.88 -1.64 -7.26
N THR A 545 4.65 -1.16 -7.29
CA THR A 545 3.44 -1.95 -7.51
C THR A 545 3.01 -1.78 -8.97
N PRO A 546 3.03 -2.85 -9.79
CA PRO A 546 2.53 -2.81 -11.16
C PRO A 546 1.00 -2.93 -11.20
N ILE A 547 0.36 -2.21 -12.11
CA ILE A 547 -0.97 -2.55 -12.62
C ILE A 547 -0.88 -2.75 -14.13
N VAL A 548 -1.73 -3.58 -14.72
CA VAL A 548 -1.74 -3.82 -16.16
C VAL A 548 -3.06 -3.35 -16.75
N VAL A 549 -2.97 -2.47 -17.74
CA VAL A 549 -4.14 -1.90 -18.43
C VAL A 549 -3.99 -2.07 -19.94
N ASN A 550 -5.12 -2.13 -20.63
CA ASN A 550 -5.13 -2.11 -22.09
C ASN A 550 -5.04 -0.69 -22.61
N ASP A 551 -4.43 -0.55 -23.78
CA ASP A 551 -4.20 0.75 -24.41
C ASP A 551 -5.50 1.46 -24.75
N SER A 552 -5.60 2.68 -24.25
CA SER A 552 -6.64 3.66 -24.55
C SER A 552 -6.05 5.04 -24.29
N ARG A 553 -6.64 6.09 -24.87
CA ARG A 553 -6.13 7.45 -24.66
C ARG A 553 -6.27 7.84 -23.19
N GLY A 554 -5.17 8.28 -22.58
CA GLY A 554 -5.11 8.55 -21.14
C GLY A 554 -5.12 7.30 -20.25
N PHE A 555 -5.12 6.11 -20.85
CA PHE A 555 -5.06 4.82 -20.16
C PHE A 555 -6.14 4.68 -19.10
N TYR A 556 -5.78 4.22 -17.91
CA TYR A 556 -6.65 4.26 -16.75
C TYR A 556 -6.34 5.49 -15.88
N THR A 557 -5.08 5.66 -15.49
CA THR A 557 -4.75 6.62 -14.43
C THR A 557 -4.97 8.08 -14.85
N SER A 558 -4.35 8.53 -15.93
CA SER A 558 -4.47 9.93 -16.41
C SER A 558 -5.90 10.27 -16.79
N ARG A 559 -6.62 9.33 -17.41
CA ARG A 559 -8.03 9.46 -17.78
C ARG A 559 -8.92 9.72 -16.57
N VAL A 560 -8.83 8.88 -15.55
CA VAL A 560 -9.68 9.01 -14.35
C VAL A 560 -9.25 10.18 -13.46
N PHE A 561 -7.94 10.39 -13.30
CA PHE A 561 -7.41 11.56 -12.58
C PHE A 561 -7.84 12.88 -13.23
N GLY A 562 -7.90 12.94 -14.56
CA GLY A 562 -8.40 14.08 -15.32
C GLY A 562 -9.81 14.51 -14.88
N MET A 563 -10.68 13.56 -14.53
CA MET A 563 -12.02 13.86 -14.05
C MET A 563 -12.04 14.60 -12.72
N TYR A 564 -11.07 14.34 -11.83
CA TYR A 564 -10.96 15.02 -10.54
C TYR A 564 -10.61 16.50 -10.69
N VAL A 565 -9.58 16.78 -11.48
CA VAL A 565 -9.14 18.15 -11.74
C VAL A 565 -10.15 18.92 -12.57
N GLY A 566 -10.74 18.26 -13.58
CA GLY A 566 -11.81 18.81 -14.41
C GLY A 566 -13.03 19.20 -13.57
N GLU A 567 -13.49 18.33 -12.68
CA GLU A 567 -14.65 18.64 -11.84
C GLU A 567 -14.38 19.75 -10.82
N GLY A 568 -13.14 19.85 -10.28
CA GLY A 568 -12.75 20.98 -9.45
C GLY A 568 -12.77 22.32 -10.21
N MET A 569 -12.35 22.33 -11.47
CA MET A 569 -12.44 23.50 -12.35
C MET A 569 -13.87 23.79 -12.79
N ALA A 570 -14.71 22.77 -12.99
CA ALA A 570 -16.13 22.92 -13.26
C ALA A 570 -16.86 23.59 -12.08
N LEU A 571 -16.58 23.16 -10.85
CA LEU A 571 -17.10 23.80 -9.64
C LEU A 571 -16.68 25.28 -9.55
N LEU A 572 -15.43 25.59 -9.91
CA LEU A 572 -14.94 26.98 -9.95
C LEU A 572 -15.69 27.81 -11.00
N ALA A 573 -15.90 27.24 -12.19
CA ALA A 573 -16.65 27.88 -13.27
C ALA A 573 -18.12 28.13 -12.91
N GLU A 574 -18.72 27.23 -12.14
CA GLU A 574 -20.07 27.37 -11.59
C GLU A 574 -20.16 28.35 -10.40
N GLY A 575 -19.05 29.01 -10.06
CA GLY A 575 -18.99 30.03 -9.01
C GLY A 575 -18.88 29.47 -7.59
N GLN A 576 -18.44 28.23 -7.40
CA GLN A 576 -18.15 27.74 -6.04
C GLN A 576 -16.84 28.35 -5.54
N HIS A 577 -16.82 28.75 -4.26
CA HIS A 577 -15.67 29.42 -3.68
C HIS A 577 -14.42 28.50 -3.74
N PRO A 578 -13.25 28.94 -4.25
CA PRO A 578 -12.06 28.09 -4.43
C PRO A 578 -11.64 27.35 -3.15
N ARG A 579 -11.64 28.04 -2.00
CA ARG A 579 -11.39 27.42 -0.68
C ARG A 579 -12.37 26.29 -0.33
N ALA A 580 -13.65 26.42 -0.69
CA ALA A 580 -14.66 25.40 -0.42
C ALA A 580 -14.43 24.16 -1.30
N ILE A 581 -14.06 24.36 -2.56
CA ILE A 581 -13.66 23.29 -3.51
C ILE A 581 -12.46 22.50 -2.96
N GLU A 582 -11.43 23.21 -2.51
CA GLU A 582 -10.22 22.60 -1.92
C GLU A 582 -10.55 21.81 -0.65
N SER A 583 -11.35 22.43 0.24
CA SER A 583 -11.82 21.80 1.47
C SER A 583 -12.67 20.56 1.19
N ALA A 584 -13.49 20.57 0.13
CA ALA A 584 -14.28 19.42 -0.29
C ALA A 584 -13.39 18.26 -0.78
N GLY A 585 -12.35 18.55 -1.58
CA GLY A 585 -11.38 17.53 -2.00
C GLY A 585 -10.67 16.87 -0.80
N ILE A 586 -10.23 17.67 0.15
CA ILE A 586 -9.59 17.19 1.39
C ILE A 586 -10.58 16.41 2.28
N ALA A 587 -11.80 16.91 2.45
CA ALA A 587 -12.86 16.21 3.18
C ALA A 587 -13.24 14.88 2.53
N ALA A 588 -13.20 14.79 1.20
CA ALA A 588 -13.39 13.54 0.46
C ALA A 588 -12.26 12.51 0.67
N GLY A 589 -11.19 12.88 1.38
CA GLY A 589 -10.03 12.02 1.65
C GLY A 589 -8.99 11.99 0.55
N MET A 590 -9.04 12.93 -0.39
CA MET A 590 -7.97 13.16 -1.37
C MET A 590 -6.76 13.81 -0.68
N ALA A 591 -5.55 13.50 -1.12
CA ALA A 591 -4.32 14.02 -0.52
C ALA A 591 -4.12 15.54 -0.75
N VAL A 592 -4.58 16.04 -1.90
CA VAL A 592 -4.48 17.43 -2.34
C VAL A 592 -5.80 17.79 -3.01
N GLY A 593 -6.34 18.96 -2.74
CA GLY A 593 -7.57 19.40 -3.40
C GLY A 593 -7.35 19.71 -4.89
N PRO A 594 -8.44 19.82 -5.68
CA PRO A 594 -8.36 19.66 -7.13
C PRO A 594 -7.69 20.82 -7.86
N LEU A 595 -7.79 22.06 -7.35
CA LEU A 595 -7.10 23.20 -7.98
C LEU A 595 -5.61 23.19 -7.63
N ALA A 596 -5.27 22.92 -6.36
CA ALA A 596 -3.90 22.76 -5.91
C ALA A 596 -3.15 21.64 -6.65
N VAL A 597 -3.77 20.47 -6.86
CA VAL A 597 -3.12 19.38 -7.60
C VAL A 597 -2.97 19.69 -9.09
N SER A 598 -3.89 20.49 -9.66
CA SER A 598 -3.76 20.97 -11.05
C SER A 598 -2.50 21.84 -11.24
N ASP A 599 -2.17 22.68 -10.26
CA ASP A 599 -0.91 23.44 -10.26
C ASP A 599 0.33 22.53 -10.16
N GLU A 600 0.24 21.44 -9.39
CA GLU A 600 1.34 20.50 -9.18
C GLU A 600 1.63 19.65 -10.44
N VAL A 601 0.58 19.25 -11.16
CA VAL A 601 0.69 18.53 -12.45
C VAL A 601 1.05 19.48 -13.60
N ASN A 602 0.83 20.79 -13.42
CA ASN A 602 1.00 21.87 -14.40
C ASN A 602 -0.21 22.04 -15.33
N ILE A 603 -0.89 23.18 -15.23
CA ILE A 603 -2.07 23.53 -16.03
C ILE A 603 -1.69 23.65 -17.52
N ALA A 604 -0.48 24.11 -17.85
CA ALA A 604 -0.04 24.13 -19.24
C ALA A 604 0.08 22.71 -19.83
N LEU A 605 0.47 21.72 -19.03
CA LEU A 605 0.49 20.33 -19.49
C LEU A 605 -0.94 19.83 -19.78
N ILE A 606 -1.90 20.12 -18.90
CA ILE A 606 -3.32 19.81 -19.13
C ILE A 606 -3.79 20.43 -20.46
N TRP A 607 -3.46 21.70 -20.68
CA TRP A 607 -3.78 22.41 -21.91
C TRP A 607 -3.11 21.78 -23.15
N HIS A 608 -1.82 21.45 -23.08
CA HIS A 608 -1.08 20.82 -24.18
C HIS A 608 -1.62 19.43 -24.54
N ILE A 609 -1.95 18.60 -23.54
CA ILE A 609 -2.59 17.29 -23.74
C ILE A 609 -3.91 17.45 -24.48
N ARG A 610 -4.73 18.43 -24.08
CA ARG A 610 -6.01 18.71 -24.73
C ARG A 610 -5.82 19.20 -26.16
N GLU A 611 -4.82 20.06 -26.42
CA GLU A 611 -4.47 20.52 -27.76
C GLU A 611 -4.02 19.38 -28.67
N GLN A 612 -3.11 18.53 -28.18
CA GLN A 612 -2.67 17.35 -28.91
C GLN A 612 -3.82 16.39 -29.18
N THR A 613 -4.72 16.20 -28.21
CA THR A 613 -5.90 15.35 -28.38
C THR A 613 -6.86 15.93 -29.41
N ARG A 614 -7.08 17.25 -29.43
CA ARG A 614 -7.90 17.91 -30.45
C ARG A 614 -7.33 17.71 -31.85
N LYS A 615 -6.01 17.83 -32.03
CA LYS A 615 -5.32 17.56 -33.30
C LYS A 615 -5.50 16.10 -33.73
N ASP A 616 -5.30 15.16 -32.80
CA ASP A 616 -5.47 13.73 -33.07
C ASP A 616 -6.94 13.42 -33.48
N PHE A 617 -7.93 13.97 -32.77
CA PHE A 617 -9.35 13.80 -33.10
C PHE A 617 -9.68 14.38 -34.47
N ALA A 618 -9.20 15.59 -34.78
CA ALA A 618 -9.40 16.21 -36.08
C ALA A 618 -8.80 15.36 -37.20
N ALA A 619 -7.63 14.76 -36.99
CA ALA A 619 -7.02 13.82 -37.94
C ALA A 619 -7.83 12.52 -38.13
N GLU A 620 -8.59 12.11 -37.11
CA GLU A 620 -9.54 10.98 -37.17
C GLU A 620 -10.93 11.39 -37.71
N GLY A 621 -11.15 12.65 -38.08
CA GLY A 621 -12.46 13.17 -38.50
C GLY A 621 -13.48 13.32 -37.35
N LYS A 622 -13.00 13.40 -36.10
CA LYS A 622 -13.81 13.56 -34.89
C LYS A 622 -13.64 14.95 -34.29
N THR A 623 -14.61 15.39 -33.49
CA THR A 623 -14.51 16.59 -32.67
C THR A 623 -14.30 16.21 -31.21
N LEU A 624 -13.38 16.89 -30.54
CA LEU A 624 -13.21 16.73 -29.10
C LEU A 624 -14.46 17.26 -28.39
N PRO A 625 -15.12 16.46 -27.53
CA PRO A 625 -16.25 16.95 -26.74
C PRO A 625 -15.84 18.11 -25.84
N SER A 626 -16.72 19.10 -25.68
CA SER A 626 -16.49 20.22 -24.75
C SER A 626 -16.59 19.73 -23.31
N ASP A 627 -15.67 20.17 -22.47
CA ASP A 627 -15.67 19.93 -21.03
C ASP A 627 -15.95 21.24 -20.25
N PRO A 628 -16.70 21.22 -19.14
CA PRO A 628 -16.96 22.43 -18.35
C PRO A 628 -15.70 23.11 -17.82
N SER A 629 -14.59 22.39 -17.65
CA SER A 629 -13.31 22.96 -17.23
C SER A 629 -12.60 23.72 -18.35
N ASP A 630 -13.02 23.57 -19.61
CA ASP A 630 -12.22 23.97 -20.76
C ASP A 630 -11.86 25.46 -20.77
N HIS A 631 -12.84 26.31 -20.48
CA HIS A 631 -12.65 27.76 -20.46
C HIS A 631 -11.79 28.22 -19.27
N VAL A 632 -11.79 27.47 -18.15
CA VAL A 632 -10.92 27.75 -17.00
C VAL A 632 -9.46 27.51 -17.39
N VAL A 633 -9.19 26.36 -18.02
CA VAL A 633 -7.84 26.01 -18.49
C VAL A 633 -7.35 27.04 -19.52
N ASP A 634 -8.18 27.39 -20.51
CA ASP A 634 -7.84 28.39 -21.51
C ASP A 634 -7.60 29.78 -20.90
N PHE A 635 -8.42 30.19 -19.94
CA PHE A 635 -8.23 31.46 -19.25
C PHE A 635 -6.87 31.48 -18.52
N MET A 636 -6.59 30.45 -17.72
CA MET A 636 -5.35 30.36 -16.92
C MET A 636 -4.09 30.36 -17.79
N VAL A 637 -4.08 29.57 -18.88
CA VAL A 637 -2.90 29.41 -19.74
C VAL A 637 -2.79 30.51 -20.80
N ASN A 638 -3.89 30.88 -21.46
CA ASN A 638 -3.84 31.77 -22.61
C ASN A 638 -4.01 33.24 -22.25
N LYS A 639 -4.82 33.57 -21.23
CA LYS A 639 -5.10 34.97 -20.86
C LYS A 639 -4.18 35.48 -19.76
N VAL A 640 -4.07 34.76 -18.65
CA VAL A 640 -3.31 35.25 -17.47
C VAL A 640 -1.93 34.62 -17.29
N LYS A 641 -1.58 33.65 -18.14
CA LYS A 641 -0.26 32.98 -18.16
C LYS A 641 0.14 32.34 -16.82
N ARG A 642 -0.84 31.93 -16.01
CA ARG A 642 -0.66 31.26 -14.73
C ARG A 642 -0.73 29.75 -14.96
N THR A 643 0.42 29.14 -15.20
CA THR A 643 0.54 27.78 -15.75
C THR A 643 0.74 26.70 -14.68
N GLY A 644 1.02 27.06 -13.43
CA GLY A 644 1.12 26.13 -12.31
C GLY A 644 2.34 26.38 -11.42
N LYS A 645 2.61 25.44 -10.51
CA LYS A 645 3.64 25.55 -9.48
C LYS A 645 5.06 25.69 -10.05
N LEU A 646 5.36 25.02 -11.16
CA LEU A 646 6.68 25.05 -11.79
C LEU A 646 7.08 26.46 -12.26
N GLN A 647 6.10 27.28 -12.64
CA GLN A 647 6.30 28.67 -13.05
C GLN A 647 6.03 29.67 -11.90
N GLY A 648 5.84 29.19 -10.67
CA GLY A 648 5.59 30.01 -9.49
C GLY A 648 4.16 30.58 -9.37
N ALA A 649 3.28 30.31 -10.34
CA ALA A 649 1.95 30.90 -10.42
C ALA A 649 0.95 30.01 -11.17
N GLY A 650 -0.13 29.62 -10.49
CA GLY A 650 -1.28 28.89 -11.03
C GLY A 650 -2.58 29.37 -10.38
N PHE A 651 -3.47 28.46 -9.97
CA PHE A 651 -4.59 28.81 -9.08
C PHE A 651 -4.10 29.33 -7.72
N TYR A 652 -2.88 28.96 -7.33
CA TYR A 652 -2.15 29.50 -6.19
C TYR A 652 -1.02 30.44 -6.61
N GLU A 653 -0.57 31.22 -5.65
CA GLU A 653 0.72 31.90 -5.65
C GLU A 653 1.72 31.07 -4.84
N TYR A 654 2.95 30.98 -5.34
CA TYR A 654 4.04 30.20 -4.73
C TYR A 654 5.24 31.12 -4.41
N PRO A 655 5.11 31.99 -3.39
CA PRO A 655 6.24 32.81 -2.93
C PRO A 655 7.37 31.92 -2.40
N SER A 656 8.63 32.34 -2.58
CA SER A 656 9.80 31.59 -2.08
C SER A 656 9.86 31.54 -0.56
N ASP A 657 9.40 32.61 0.10
CA ASP A 657 9.63 32.85 1.53
C ASP A 657 8.34 32.75 2.37
N ALA A 658 7.26 32.26 1.78
CA ALA A 658 5.97 32.12 2.46
C ALA A 658 5.19 30.88 2.02
N LYS A 659 4.14 30.54 2.76
CA LYS A 659 3.23 29.44 2.38
C LYS A 659 2.44 29.82 1.13
N LYS A 660 2.19 28.84 0.26
CA LYS A 660 1.28 29.01 -0.90
C LYS A 660 -0.09 29.49 -0.44
N PHE A 661 -0.73 30.34 -1.24
CA PHE A 661 -2.09 30.82 -1.00
C PHE A 661 -2.86 30.96 -2.31
N LEU A 662 -4.19 30.89 -2.26
CA LEU A 662 -5.06 31.03 -3.44
C LEU A 662 -4.87 32.40 -4.08
N TRP A 663 -4.78 32.46 -5.40
CA TRP A 663 -4.62 33.70 -6.15
C TRP A 663 -5.81 34.64 -5.90
N ARG A 664 -5.51 35.85 -5.38
CA ARG A 664 -6.54 36.76 -4.86
C ARG A 664 -7.52 37.25 -5.92
N GLU A 665 -7.07 37.40 -7.17
CA GLU A 665 -7.93 37.85 -8.27
C GLU A 665 -8.76 36.71 -8.87
N LEU A 666 -8.62 35.45 -8.41
CA LEU A 666 -9.32 34.31 -9.02
C LEU A 666 -10.84 34.52 -9.02
N GLN A 667 -11.38 35.07 -7.93
CA GLN A 667 -12.82 35.37 -7.78
C GLN A 667 -13.30 36.58 -8.59
N LYS A 668 -12.40 37.43 -9.09
CA LYS A 668 -12.79 38.50 -10.01
C LYS A 668 -13.16 37.92 -11.39
N TYR A 669 -12.49 36.83 -11.78
CA TYR A 669 -12.69 36.19 -13.08
C TYR A 669 -13.68 35.02 -13.02
N PHE A 670 -13.79 34.37 -11.86
CA PHE A 670 -14.79 33.34 -11.56
C PHE A 670 -15.58 33.77 -10.32
N PRO A 671 -16.53 34.71 -10.47
CA PRO A 671 -17.27 35.28 -9.35
C PRO A 671 -18.08 34.22 -8.61
N PRO A 672 -18.14 34.26 -7.27
CA PRO A 672 -18.98 33.36 -6.50
C PRO A 672 -20.45 33.46 -6.93
N SER A 673 -21.11 32.31 -7.07
CA SER A 673 -22.55 32.24 -7.31
C SER A 673 -23.32 32.47 -6.01
N ASP A 674 -24.54 33.02 -6.11
CA ASP A 674 -25.48 33.14 -4.98
C ASP A 674 -25.95 31.77 -4.47
N THR A 675 -25.78 30.70 -5.28
CA THR A 675 -26.12 29.33 -4.90
C THR A 675 -24.87 28.57 -4.47
N GLU A 676 -24.57 28.61 -3.18
CA GLU A 676 -23.49 27.81 -2.59
C GLU A 676 -23.92 26.34 -2.43
N LEU A 677 -23.08 25.42 -2.91
CA LEU A 677 -23.32 24.00 -2.74
C LEU A 677 -22.89 23.53 -1.35
N PRO A 678 -23.66 22.63 -0.69
CA PRO A 678 -23.19 21.94 0.50
C PRO A 678 -21.86 21.20 0.23
N GLN A 679 -20.96 21.17 1.21
CA GLN A 679 -19.68 20.46 1.07
C GLN A 679 -19.87 18.99 0.68
N THR A 680 -20.91 18.33 1.17
CA THR A 680 -21.26 16.95 0.82
C THR A 680 -21.59 16.78 -0.66
N GLU A 681 -22.26 17.76 -1.29
CA GLU A 681 -22.56 17.72 -2.73
C GLU A 681 -21.27 17.85 -3.56
N MET A 682 -20.35 18.72 -3.15
CA MET A 682 -19.04 18.85 -3.80
C MET A 682 -18.19 17.57 -3.63
N VAL A 683 -18.19 16.97 -2.43
CA VAL A 683 -17.52 15.68 -2.16
C VAL A 683 -18.07 14.59 -3.09
N ASP A 684 -19.39 14.47 -3.19
CA ASP A 684 -20.04 13.51 -4.07
C ASP A 684 -19.62 13.73 -5.53
N ARG A 685 -19.71 14.96 -6.04
CA ARG A 685 -19.30 15.28 -7.42
C ARG A 685 -17.84 14.87 -7.69
N LEU A 686 -16.92 15.23 -6.79
CA LEU A 686 -15.50 14.93 -6.93
C LEU A 686 -15.22 13.42 -6.89
N LEU A 687 -15.89 12.63 -6.05
CA LEU A 687 -15.66 11.18 -5.95
C LEU A 687 -16.42 10.39 -7.03
N PHE A 688 -17.68 10.72 -7.28
CA PHE A 688 -18.52 10.00 -8.24
C PHE A 688 -17.97 10.12 -9.66
N VAL A 689 -17.50 11.29 -10.09
CA VAL A 689 -17.01 11.47 -11.45
C VAL A 689 -15.82 10.55 -11.76
N GLN A 690 -14.94 10.32 -10.78
CA GLN A 690 -13.79 9.42 -10.90
C GLN A 690 -14.21 7.95 -10.85
N ALA A 691 -15.13 7.60 -9.93
CA ALA A 691 -15.62 6.24 -9.78
C ALA A 691 -16.41 5.78 -11.04
N LEU A 692 -17.23 6.65 -11.60
CA LEU A 692 -17.94 6.43 -12.86
C LEU A 692 -16.98 6.24 -14.03
N GLU A 693 -15.94 7.06 -14.12
CA GLU A 693 -14.94 6.91 -15.18
C GLU A 693 -14.12 5.62 -15.05
N THR A 694 -13.85 5.18 -13.81
CA THR A 694 -13.27 3.86 -13.56
C THR A 694 -14.21 2.75 -14.05
N ALA A 695 -15.51 2.83 -13.76
CA ALA A 695 -16.48 1.85 -14.23
C ALA A 695 -16.58 1.82 -15.77
N ARG A 696 -16.43 2.98 -16.45
CA ARG A 696 -16.30 3.04 -17.91
C ARG A 696 -15.02 2.36 -18.40
N CYS A 697 -13.87 2.62 -17.78
CA CYS A 697 -12.62 1.93 -18.08
C CYS A 697 -12.76 0.40 -17.93
N PHE A 698 -13.51 -0.07 -16.94
CA PHE A 698 -13.79 -1.49 -16.75
C PHE A 698 -14.73 -2.05 -17.82
N GLN A 699 -15.82 -1.34 -18.16
CA GLN A 699 -16.75 -1.73 -19.23
C GLN A 699 -16.07 -1.78 -20.60
N GLU A 700 -15.17 -0.84 -20.88
CA GLU A 700 -14.43 -0.75 -22.15
C GLU A 700 -13.25 -1.74 -22.22
N GLY A 701 -12.98 -2.50 -21.15
CA GLY A 701 -11.87 -3.44 -21.10
C GLY A 701 -10.49 -2.78 -20.98
N VAL A 702 -10.40 -1.49 -20.64
CA VAL A 702 -9.13 -0.83 -20.28
C VAL A 702 -8.58 -1.45 -18.99
N LEU A 703 -9.46 -1.65 -18.01
CA LEU A 703 -9.18 -2.41 -16.80
C LEU A 703 -9.78 -3.82 -16.91
N THR A 704 -9.01 -4.82 -16.50
CA THR A 704 -9.42 -6.23 -16.48
C THR A 704 -9.49 -6.82 -15.07
N SER A 705 -9.14 -6.02 -14.05
CA SER A 705 -9.14 -6.44 -12.64
C SER A 705 -9.56 -5.30 -11.72
N SER A 706 -10.44 -5.61 -10.77
CA SER A 706 -10.81 -4.67 -9.71
C SER A 706 -9.65 -4.36 -8.76
N ALA A 707 -8.70 -5.28 -8.61
CA ALA A 707 -7.48 -5.05 -7.83
C ALA A 707 -6.63 -3.95 -8.46
N ASP A 708 -6.41 -4.01 -9.78
CA ASP A 708 -5.62 -3.02 -10.51
C ASP A 708 -6.31 -1.66 -10.51
N ALA A 709 -7.64 -1.62 -10.62
CA ALA A 709 -8.42 -0.38 -10.49
C ALA A 709 -8.26 0.26 -9.11
N ASN A 710 -8.55 -0.49 -8.05
CA ASN A 710 -8.53 0.05 -6.69
C ASN A 710 -7.12 0.44 -6.23
N ILE A 711 -6.14 -0.44 -6.42
CA ILE A 711 -4.75 -0.12 -6.05
C ILE A 711 -4.18 0.96 -6.96
N GLY A 712 -4.50 0.95 -8.25
CA GLY A 712 -4.12 2.00 -9.18
C GLY A 712 -4.63 3.38 -8.78
N SER A 713 -5.90 3.49 -8.40
CA SER A 713 -6.47 4.75 -7.93
C SER A 713 -5.89 5.24 -6.61
N ILE A 714 -5.66 4.34 -5.64
CA ILE A 714 -5.06 4.71 -4.35
C ILE A 714 -3.59 5.11 -4.52
N PHE A 715 -2.78 4.31 -5.21
CA PHE A 715 -1.33 4.54 -5.31
C PHE A 715 -0.93 5.51 -6.43
N GLY A 716 -1.79 5.72 -7.42
CA GLY A 716 -1.55 6.64 -8.53
C GLY A 716 -1.83 8.09 -8.14
N TRP A 717 -3.03 8.37 -7.61
CA TRP A 717 -3.46 9.74 -7.30
C TRP A 717 -4.16 9.91 -5.94
N SER A 718 -3.99 8.94 -5.03
CA SER A 718 -4.54 9.00 -3.67
C SER A 718 -6.07 9.12 -3.62
N PHE A 719 -6.79 8.37 -4.46
CA PHE A 719 -8.25 8.31 -4.38
C PHE A 719 -8.70 7.78 -3.02
N ALA A 720 -9.24 8.68 -2.18
CA ALA A 720 -9.91 8.41 -0.91
C ALA A 720 -9.52 7.06 -0.25
N PRO A 721 -8.28 6.87 0.22
CA PRO A 721 -7.75 5.52 0.52
C PRO A 721 -8.58 4.70 1.52
N TYR A 722 -9.26 5.37 2.47
CA TYR A 722 -10.20 4.75 3.41
C TYR A 722 -11.40 4.04 2.73
N SER A 723 -11.74 4.44 1.50
CA SER A 723 -12.82 3.85 0.71
C SER A 723 -12.43 2.57 -0.01
N GLY A 724 -11.13 2.23 -0.04
CA GLY A 724 -10.63 1.00 -0.67
C GLY A 724 -10.45 1.09 -2.19
N GLY A 725 -10.54 2.28 -2.78
CA GLY A 725 -10.33 2.52 -4.22
C GLY A 725 -11.63 2.72 -4.98
N THR A 726 -11.55 3.13 -6.25
CA THR A 726 -12.71 3.64 -7.00
C THR A 726 -13.84 2.62 -7.22
N LEU A 727 -13.55 1.35 -7.50
CA LEU A 727 -14.61 0.32 -7.63
C LEU A 727 -15.10 -0.17 -6.26
N GLN A 728 -14.20 -0.28 -5.28
CA GLN A 728 -14.60 -0.63 -3.91
C GLN A 728 -15.51 0.45 -3.30
N TYR A 729 -15.28 1.72 -3.62
CA TYR A 729 -16.16 2.83 -3.22
C TYR A 729 -17.59 2.63 -3.73
N ILE A 730 -17.76 2.23 -4.99
CA ILE A 730 -19.08 1.91 -5.56
C ILE A 730 -19.73 0.74 -4.81
N ASN A 731 -18.97 -0.34 -4.57
CA ASN A 731 -19.45 -1.52 -3.85
C ASN A 731 -19.86 -1.18 -2.40
N ALA A 732 -19.06 -0.37 -1.70
CA ALA A 732 -19.31 0.04 -0.32
C ALA A 732 -20.46 1.05 -0.18
N TYR A 733 -20.68 1.90 -1.20
CA TYR A 733 -21.85 2.78 -1.26
C TYR A 733 -23.16 1.98 -1.45
N GLY A 734 -23.05 0.78 -2.04
CA GLY A 734 -24.15 -0.04 -2.51
C GLY A 734 -24.47 0.34 -3.96
N VAL A 735 -24.27 -0.60 -4.89
CA VAL A 735 -24.32 -0.34 -6.35
C VAL A 735 -25.64 0.30 -6.79
N GLU A 736 -26.77 -0.16 -6.27
CA GLU A 736 -28.09 0.42 -6.56
C GLU A 736 -28.19 1.88 -6.09
N LYS A 737 -27.81 2.16 -4.84
CA LYS A 737 -27.79 3.52 -4.28
C LYS A 737 -26.83 4.43 -5.05
N PHE A 738 -25.68 3.89 -5.46
CA PHE A 738 -24.70 4.61 -6.25
C PHE A 738 -25.26 5.00 -7.61
N VAL A 739 -25.91 4.07 -8.32
CA VAL A 739 -26.56 4.34 -9.61
C VAL A 739 -27.65 5.39 -9.49
N ALA A 740 -28.49 5.32 -8.44
CA ALA A 740 -29.51 6.33 -8.17
C ALA A 740 -28.89 7.71 -7.97
N ARG A 741 -27.87 7.82 -7.12
CA ARG A 741 -27.16 9.07 -6.87
C ARG A 741 -26.46 9.61 -8.11
N ALA A 742 -25.82 8.76 -8.90
CA ALA A 742 -25.19 9.13 -10.16
C ALA A 742 -26.20 9.73 -11.15
N ARG A 743 -27.41 9.17 -11.25
CA ARG A 743 -28.50 9.73 -12.08
C ARG A 743 -28.97 11.10 -11.60
N GLU A 744 -29.06 11.32 -10.28
CA GLU A 744 -29.37 12.64 -9.74
C GLU A 744 -28.31 13.68 -10.12
N LEU A 745 -27.03 13.33 -9.95
CA LEU A 745 -25.91 14.18 -10.34
C LEU A 745 -25.90 14.44 -11.84
N ALA A 746 -26.22 13.43 -12.67
CA ALA A 746 -26.30 13.57 -14.11
C ALA A 746 -27.38 14.57 -14.54
N ASN A 747 -28.57 14.47 -13.93
CA ASN A 747 -29.68 15.38 -14.24
C ASN A 747 -29.39 16.82 -13.82
N LYS A 748 -28.59 17.04 -12.77
CA LYS A 748 -28.25 18.38 -12.25
C LYS A 748 -27.04 19.01 -12.93
N TYR A 749 -25.97 18.24 -13.12
CA TYR A 749 -24.65 18.77 -13.48
C TYR A 749 -24.14 18.29 -14.83
N GLY A 750 -24.83 17.34 -15.47
CA GLY A 750 -24.57 16.92 -16.85
C GLY A 750 -24.07 15.49 -17.01
N GLU A 751 -23.94 15.07 -18.27
CA GLU A 751 -23.91 13.66 -18.66
C GLU A 751 -22.67 12.88 -18.21
N ARG A 752 -21.58 13.57 -17.82
CA ARG A 752 -20.38 12.93 -17.24
C ARG A 752 -20.68 12.11 -15.97
N PHE A 753 -21.79 12.42 -15.28
CA PHE A 753 -22.26 11.66 -14.12
C PHE A 753 -23.20 10.49 -14.47
N ARG A 754 -23.56 10.29 -15.75
CA ARG A 754 -24.45 9.19 -16.14
C ARG A 754 -23.76 7.84 -15.86
N PRO A 755 -24.41 6.92 -15.11
CA PRO A 755 -23.85 5.59 -14.88
C PRO A 755 -23.72 4.81 -16.20
N PRO A 756 -22.56 4.18 -16.47
CA PRO A 756 -22.42 3.26 -17.60
C PRO A 756 -23.36 2.05 -17.44
N GLU A 757 -23.70 1.41 -18.56
CA GLU A 757 -24.66 0.29 -18.60
C GLU A 757 -24.25 -0.86 -17.69
N LEU A 758 -22.94 -1.17 -17.61
CA LEU A 758 -22.39 -2.16 -16.69
C LEU A 758 -22.85 -1.96 -15.24
N LEU A 759 -22.87 -0.72 -14.75
CA LEU A 759 -23.32 -0.41 -13.40
C LEU A 759 -24.83 -0.58 -13.26
N VAL A 760 -25.59 -0.16 -14.28
CA VAL A 760 -27.05 -0.28 -14.29
C VAL A 760 -27.46 -1.76 -14.25
N GLU A 761 -26.79 -2.61 -15.04
CA GLU A 761 -27.02 -4.05 -15.03
C GLU A 761 -26.66 -4.69 -13.68
N LYS A 762 -25.50 -4.36 -13.11
CA LYS A 762 -25.08 -4.89 -11.79
C LYS A 762 -26.03 -4.45 -10.68
N ALA A 763 -26.47 -3.19 -10.69
CA ALA A 763 -27.50 -2.71 -9.77
C ALA A 763 -28.80 -3.53 -9.88
N ARG A 764 -29.27 -3.80 -11.11
CA ARG A 764 -30.49 -4.58 -11.34
C ARG A 764 -30.36 -6.03 -10.84
N LYS A 765 -29.16 -6.61 -10.91
CA LYS A 765 -28.88 -7.99 -10.46
C LYS A 765 -28.52 -8.11 -8.97
N GLY A 766 -28.33 -6.98 -8.27
CA GLY A 766 -27.82 -6.98 -6.89
C GLY A 766 -26.35 -7.43 -6.79
N GLU A 767 -25.57 -7.23 -7.85
CA GLU A 767 -24.17 -7.67 -7.95
C GLU A 767 -23.19 -6.54 -7.63
N THR A 768 -21.99 -6.92 -7.20
CA THR A 768 -20.83 -6.01 -7.04
C THR A 768 -19.96 -6.00 -8.29
N LEU A 769 -19.11 -4.98 -8.42
CA LEU A 769 -18.10 -4.83 -9.48
C LEU A 769 -16.85 -5.69 -9.24
#